data_AF-A0A1F9C3I2-F1
#
_entry.id   AF-A0A1F9C3I2-F1
#
_cell.length_a   1.000
_cell.length_b   1.000
_cell.length_c   1.000
_cell.angle_alpha   90.00
_cell.angle_beta   90.00
_cell.angle_gamma   90.00
#
_symmetry.space_group_name_H-M   'P 1'
#
loop_
_entity.id
_entity.type
_entity.pdbx_description
1 polymer ?
#
loop_
_entity_poly.entity_id
_entity_poly.type
_entity_poly.pdbx_seq_one_letter_code
_entity_poly.pdbx_strand_id
1 'polypeptide(L)'
;MKRIGMHITVTASFLLLALLASCGGSGNREGAIGPGVTPTGTVQKGDPALAAAGGYIGSEACKNCHPDQFTGWSKSLHNAPLKTVAELGDAIFVNDANGNGQDDFKDTLDFNSPATDSLIEANANGTALKNSRPNAPILKIVNGKHIISIAGVEFEVQRTQGGNGYWKQRYHTKVGKSYYISPVQYNEVTKKYEAYNATHWYSGTNTPRYTQAYGTDNLVAQFGALNATATKLGTARSWENRCAGCHQTGLSLASQTQAYAGANVSEVVSGYVELNIGCEACHGPGAQHVNSSGNPAFITNPANLERLGVAGIRLADQVCGNCHQRGEGNATLAGMSLNLEFPARLVGGVLTFPFPGESSIDNSAGNPFVILNTTTAYYGAASPTLSIYTAYRNWYLGYNFPKYIASLQHHQAWTDLEQGPHGPDKSTDTTCWGCHNPHKAAGNPKANPGDDHQIKDSVTRDGVTFATKDSDNSLCLACHADDFSLTPNDVKSNPAAVRTAVVRHIGEEAVMAQAPYDPEGTGVGRCSTCHMPKTSSSAIRKTFGLGLQEGDIHNHSFNIIWPSVNVVAYDNGQLKVNAAMVSSCYGTTPCHSNDPASPKYVKPLAEWSRSGHADFTGEPFRHWDVDGSIPTSCAKCHSKYGYIDFVKDGVVNTSAKLGSKISCAACHSSDGDGTTRYARRAAGDALDNVVFPSGVGKTLADASNLCMVCHQGQASKVQVDTAIANDPLDNSINNLTFINIHYFAAAATFFGTEVRGGYEYDNQVYSGRLVHTPARDTCIECHMGRTADLNENNHTMFPKTEYCAVCHLSVPVPDNAADAARFRSIRFPPLGGTDYNGNGNVTEGIYREIWGTGVNGTDNVVNRLLIAIQAYAAANRPAQIAYDPATYPYWFKDNNGNGNVDANEAVFANRYNVFDAKLLRAAYNYQVVQKEPCGYVHNPRYVLQLLYDSIRDLDPAAAGTPTLLTRP
;
A
#
# COMPACT_ATOMS: atom_id res chain seq x y z
N MET A 1 -28.53 -12.61 -50.32
CA MET A 1 -29.79 -13.12 -50.90
C MET A 1 -30.94 -12.42 -50.19
N LYS A 2 -31.91 -11.95 -50.98
CA LYS A 2 -33.11 -11.21 -50.57
C LYS A 2 -33.93 -11.99 -49.53
N ARG A 3 -34.56 -11.28 -48.57
CA ARG A 3 -36.03 -11.13 -48.42
C ARG A 3 -36.36 -10.49 -47.06
N ILE A 4 -36.92 -9.27 -47.09
CA ILE A 4 -38.34 -8.90 -46.89
C ILE A 4 -38.61 -8.55 -45.42
N GLY A 5 -38.99 -7.30 -45.18
CA GLY A 5 -39.48 -6.82 -43.89
C GLY A 5 -41.00 -6.87 -43.77
N MET A 6 -41.51 -6.49 -42.59
CA MET A 6 -42.78 -5.79 -42.46
C MET A 6 -42.90 -5.21 -41.04
N HIS A 7 -43.13 -3.89 -40.97
CA HIS A 7 -43.63 -3.19 -39.80
C HIS A 7 -45.14 -3.45 -39.68
N ILE A 8 -45.63 -3.68 -38.46
CA ILE A 8 -47.02 -3.42 -38.06
C ILE A 8 -47.01 -2.78 -36.66
N THR A 9 -47.45 -1.53 -36.62
CA THR A 9 -47.94 -0.80 -35.44
C THR A 9 -49.44 -1.06 -35.27
N VAL A 10 -49.91 -1.47 -34.09
CA VAL A 10 -51.25 -1.14 -33.58
C VAL A 10 -51.23 -1.04 -32.04
N THR A 11 -51.63 0.12 -31.56
CA THR A 11 -52.02 0.50 -30.20
C THR A 11 -53.36 -0.11 -29.76
N ALA A 12 -53.50 -0.60 -28.53
CA ALA A 12 -54.76 -0.58 -27.78
C ALA A 12 -54.55 -0.85 -26.27
N SER A 13 -55.05 0.07 -25.45
CA SER A 13 -55.12 0.03 -23.99
C SER A 13 -56.24 -0.88 -23.47
N PHE A 14 -56.03 -1.58 -22.35
CA PHE A 14 -57.09 -1.98 -21.42
C PHE A 14 -56.55 -2.13 -19.98
N LEU A 15 -57.20 -1.42 -19.04
CA LEU A 15 -57.28 -1.66 -17.58
C LEU A 15 -57.89 -3.08 -17.34
N LEU A 16 -57.69 -3.87 -16.28
CA LEU A 16 -57.51 -3.62 -14.83
C LEU A 16 -57.13 -4.95 -14.10
N LEU A 17 -56.51 -4.82 -12.91
CA LEU A 17 -56.57 -5.69 -11.72
C LEU A 17 -55.65 -6.95 -11.53
N ALA A 18 -54.53 -6.69 -10.85
CA ALA A 18 -53.97 -7.31 -9.62
C ALA A 18 -53.98 -8.83 -9.31
N LEU A 19 -52.80 -9.22 -8.77
CA LEU A 19 -52.44 -10.34 -7.87
C LEU A 19 -52.05 -11.69 -8.49
N LEU A 20 -50.73 -11.92 -8.59
CA LEU A 20 -50.01 -12.98 -7.86
C LEU A 20 -48.50 -12.68 -7.85
N ALA A 21 -47.88 -12.89 -6.69
CA ALA A 21 -46.52 -12.54 -6.35
C ALA A 21 -45.48 -13.57 -6.83
N SER A 22 -44.23 -13.11 -6.78
CA SER A 22 -42.96 -13.84 -6.74
C SER A 22 -42.35 -14.33 -8.07
N CYS A 23 -41.37 -13.56 -8.54
CA CYS A 23 -40.04 -14.08 -8.83
C CYS A 23 -39.06 -12.92 -8.63
N GLY A 24 -38.31 -12.98 -7.54
CA GLY A 24 -37.31 -11.99 -7.17
C GLY A 24 -36.21 -11.92 -8.23
N GLY A 25 -36.23 -10.83 -9.00
CA GLY A 25 -35.06 -10.39 -9.75
C GLY A 25 -34.02 -9.86 -8.76
N SER A 26 -32.87 -10.53 -8.70
CA SER A 26 -31.67 -10.15 -7.95
C SER A 26 -30.99 -8.90 -8.54
N GLY A 27 -31.74 -7.80 -8.64
CA GLY A 27 -31.24 -6.46 -8.96
C GLY A 27 -31.24 -5.60 -7.70
N ASN A 28 -30.58 -6.07 -6.63
CA ASN A 28 -30.44 -5.28 -5.41
C ASN A 28 -29.46 -4.15 -5.68
N ARG A 29 -30.03 -2.98 -5.95
CA ARG A 29 -29.35 -1.71 -6.14
C ARG A 29 -28.61 -1.33 -4.87
N GLU A 30 -27.30 -1.20 -4.96
CA GLU A 30 -26.49 -0.47 -3.99
C GLU A 30 -26.98 1.00 -3.97
N GLY A 31 -27.31 1.54 -2.80
CA GLY A 31 -27.48 2.99 -2.61
C GLY A 31 -28.84 3.63 -2.79
N ALA A 32 -29.86 3.11 -2.11
CA ALA A 32 -30.93 3.98 -1.64
C ALA A 32 -30.54 4.56 -0.27
N ILE A 33 -30.60 5.88 -0.11
CA ILE A 33 -30.62 6.53 1.22
C ILE A 33 -31.75 5.87 2.01
N GLY A 34 -31.41 5.25 3.14
CA GLY A 34 -32.42 4.66 4.02
C GLY A 34 -33.45 5.72 4.44
N PRO A 35 -34.72 5.35 4.67
CA PRO A 35 -35.80 6.29 5.02
C PRO A 35 -35.58 7.10 6.32
N GLY A 36 -34.49 6.83 7.06
CA GLY A 36 -34.10 7.51 8.31
C GLY A 36 -33.18 8.74 8.16
N VAL A 37 -33.11 9.36 6.98
CA VAL A 37 -32.56 10.72 6.83
C VAL A 37 -33.73 11.69 6.75
N THR A 38 -33.83 12.60 7.72
CA THR A 38 -34.85 13.64 7.71
C THR A 38 -34.79 14.42 6.39
N PRO A 39 -35.93 14.68 5.71
CA PRO A 39 -35.97 15.42 4.44
C PRO A 39 -35.36 16.84 4.52
N THR A 40 -35.17 17.35 5.75
CA THR A 40 -34.56 18.63 6.05
C THR A 40 -33.25 18.40 6.82
N GLY A 41 -32.15 18.86 6.25
CA GLY A 41 -30.82 18.82 6.88
C GLY A 41 -30.85 19.46 8.26
N THR A 42 -30.90 18.62 9.30
CA THR A 42 -30.99 19.03 10.71
C THR A 42 -29.60 18.96 11.30
N VAL A 43 -29.14 20.03 11.95
CA VAL A 43 -27.90 19.98 12.72
C VAL A 43 -28.24 19.58 14.14
N GLN A 44 -27.68 18.45 14.55
CA GLN A 44 -27.92 17.90 15.88
C GLN A 44 -26.97 18.54 16.88
N LYS A 45 -27.52 19.01 18.00
CA LYS A 45 -26.77 19.59 19.12
C LYS A 45 -26.41 18.55 20.17
N GLY A 46 -27.13 17.44 20.23
CA GLY A 46 -26.93 16.43 21.27
C GLY A 46 -27.11 17.00 22.68
N ASP A 47 -26.40 16.43 23.65
CA ASP A 47 -26.52 16.76 25.08
C ASP A 47 -25.13 16.85 25.77
N PRO A 48 -24.28 17.82 25.37
CA PRO A 48 -22.94 17.97 25.91
C PRO A 48 -22.93 18.16 27.43
N ALA A 49 -21.95 17.56 28.11
CA ALA A 49 -21.76 17.66 29.55
C ALA A 49 -20.87 18.86 29.97
N LEU A 50 -20.14 19.45 29.01
CA LEU A 50 -19.31 20.64 29.18
C LEU A 50 -19.73 21.75 28.21
N ALA A 51 -19.25 22.97 28.47
CA ALA A 51 -19.26 24.02 27.46
C ALA A 51 -18.37 23.63 26.27
N ALA A 52 -18.81 23.94 25.05
CA ALA A 52 -18.04 23.68 23.84
C ALA A 52 -16.74 24.52 23.78
N ALA A 53 -15.83 24.15 22.89
CA ALA A 53 -14.63 24.92 22.63
C ALA A 53 -14.98 26.35 22.16
N GLY A 54 -14.22 27.34 22.63
CA GLY A 54 -14.44 28.75 22.28
C GLY A 54 -14.20 29.03 20.79
N GLY A 55 -14.92 30.01 20.25
CA GLY A 55 -14.78 30.46 18.86
C GLY A 55 -15.59 29.65 17.83
N TYR A 56 -16.15 28.51 18.21
CA TYR A 56 -17.06 27.72 17.39
C TYR A 56 -18.49 28.26 17.49
N ILE A 57 -19.17 28.41 16.36
CA ILE A 57 -20.53 29.00 16.26
C ILE A 57 -21.56 28.06 15.63
N GLY A 58 -21.10 26.93 15.08
CA GLY A 58 -21.92 25.88 14.50
C GLY A 58 -22.40 26.16 13.06
N SER A 59 -22.68 25.09 12.33
CA SER A 59 -23.05 25.07 10.91
C SER A 59 -24.31 25.89 10.61
N GLU A 60 -25.27 26.00 11.53
CA GLU A 60 -26.41 26.91 11.40
C GLU A 60 -26.02 28.34 11.04
N ALA A 61 -24.97 28.87 11.68
CA ALA A 61 -24.55 30.24 11.49
C ALA A 61 -24.03 30.49 10.07
N CYS A 62 -23.53 29.44 9.41
CA CYS A 62 -23.00 29.48 8.05
C CYS A 62 -24.12 29.51 6.99
N LYS A 63 -25.30 28.97 7.31
CA LYS A 63 -26.40 28.71 6.35
C LYS A 63 -26.84 29.93 5.55
N ASN A 64 -26.92 31.10 6.18
CA ASN A 64 -27.45 32.30 5.53
C ASN A 64 -26.50 32.87 4.47
N CYS A 65 -25.19 32.74 4.66
CA CYS A 65 -24.18 33.20 3.70
C CYS A 65 -23.76 32.10 2.72
N HIS A 66 -23.87 30.83 3.12
CA HIS A 66 -23.46 29.65 2.35
C HIS A 66 -24.59 28.62 2.19
N PRO A 67 -25.74 28.99 1.59
CA PRO A 67 -26.93 28.14 1.55
C PRO A 67 -26.72 26.85 0.73
N ASP A 68 -25.95 26.92 -0.35
CA ASP A 68 -25.70 25.78 -1.24
C ASP A 68 -24.79 24.75 -0.56
N GLN A 69 -23.69 25.22 0.03
CA GLN A 69 -22.75 24.37 0.77
C GLN A 69 -23.42 23.74 1.98
N PHE A 70 -24.21 24.51 2.73
CA PHE A 70 -24.98 23.99 3.87
C PHE A 70 -25.96 22.90 3.42
N THR A 71 -26.71 23.16 2.33
CA THR A 71 -27.65 22.17 1.79
C THR A 71 -26.94 20.90 1.36
N GLY A 72 -25.78 21.02 0.71
CA GLY A 72 -24.97 19.87 0.29
C GLY A 72 -24.47 19.05 1.46
N TRP A 73 -23.75 19.71 2.39
CA TRP A 73 -23.21 19.11 3.59
C TRP A 73 -24.27 18.43 4.46
N SER A 74 -25.41 19.11 4.69
CA SER A 74 -26.44 18.64 5.62
C SER A 74 -27.10 17.31 5.23
N LYS A 75 -26.96 16.91 3.96
CA LYS A 75 -27.45 15.63 3.42
C LYS A 75 -26.34 14.59 3.26
N SER A 76 -25.10 14.92 3.61
CA SER A 76 -23.98 13.99 3.55
C SER A 76 -23.89 13.11 4.80
N LEU A 77 -23.12 12.03 4.70
CA LEU A 77 -22.82 11.15 5.83
C LEU A 77 -22.00 11.83 6.94
N HIS A 78 -21.42 13.01 6.71
CA HIS A 78 -20.75 13.80 7.76
C HIS A 78 -21.75 14.37 8.79
N ASN A 79 -22.98 14.67 8.38
CA ASN A 79 -24.02 15.21 9.27
C ASN A 79 -24.93 14.12 9.88
N ALA A 80 -24.78 12.85 9.47
CA ALA A 80 -25.62 11.75 9.95
C ALA A 80 -24.88 10.49 10.50
N PRO A 81 -23.64 10.56 11.02
CA PRO A 81 -23.00 9.40 11.62
C PRO A 81 -23.60 9.06 12.99
N LEU A 82 -24.07 10.05 13.76
CA LEU A 82 -24.83 9.86 15.00
C LEU A 82 -26.23 10.48 14.88
N LYS A 83 -27.21 9.86 15.53
CA LYS A 83 -28.59 10.33 15.59
C LYS A 83 -29.14 10.15 17.01
N THR A 84 -29.68 11.20 17.61
CA THR A 84 -30.30 11.14 18.94
C THR A 84 -31.80 10.85 18.87
N VAL A 85 -32.31 10.08 19.84
CA VAL A 85 -33.76 9.86 20.00
C VAL A 85 -34.45 11.17 20.36
N ALA A 86 -33.80 12.02 21.17
CA ALA A 86 -34.37 13.28 21.64
C ALA A 86 -34.68 14.28 20.52
N GLU A 87 -33.85 14.34 19.47
CA GLU A 87 -34.02 15.31 18.38
C GLU A 87 -34.75 14.72 17.16
N LEU A 88 -34.57 13.42 16.87
CA LEU A 88 -35.07 12.78 15.65
C LEU A 88 -36.13 11.70 15.89
N GLY A 89 -36.41 11.36 17.16
CA GLY A 89 -37.40 10.35 17.54
C GLY A 89 -37.02 8.93 17.09
N ASP A 90 -38.03 8.06 17.03
CA ASP A 90 -37.85 6.63 16.78
C ASP A 90 -37.49 6.29 15.33
N ALA A 91 -37.61 7.24 14.40
CA ALA A 91 -37.27 7.02 12.99
C ALA A 91 -35.78 6.74 12.76
N ILE A 92 -34.94 6.93 13.79
CA ILE A 92 -33.51 6.62 13.73
C ILE A 92 -33.22 5.13 13.79
N PHE A 93 -34.15 4.29 14.26
CA PHE A 93 -34.00 2.84 14.33
C PHE A 93 -34.44 2.22 13.01
N VAL A 94 -33.47 1.67 12.27
CA VAL A 94 -33.69 1.13 10.92
C VAL A 94 -33.57 -0.39 10.87
N ASN A 95 -33.36 -1.00 12.03
CA ASN A 95 -33.13 -2.41 12.19
C ASN A 95 -34.43 -3.20 12.02
N ASP A 96 -34.56 -3.89 10.91
CA ASP A 96 -35.69 -4.76 10.60
C ASP A 96 -35.11 -6.05 10.01
N ALA A 97 -34.72 -6.99 10.86
CA ALA A 97 -34.05 -8.22 10.44
C ALA A 97 -35.05 -9.24 9.88
N ASN A 98 -36.31 -9.20 10.31
CA ASN A 98 -37.35 -10.12 9.89
C ASN A 98 -38.16 -9.62 8.66
N GLY A 99 -37.99 -8.35 8.28
CA GLY A 99 -38.63 -7.72 7.12
C GLY A 99 -40.11 -7.38 7.32
N ASN A 100 -40.56 -7.22 8.57
CA ASN A 100 -41.97 -6.96 8.89
C ASN A 100 -42.35 -5.47 8.84
N GLY A 101 -41.39 -4.58 8.56
CA GLY A 101 -41.59 -3.13 8.49
C GLY A 101 -41.63 -2.42 9.84
N GLN A 102 -41.32 -3.12 10.94
CA GLN A 102 -41.10 -2.55 12.26
C GLN A 102 -39.66 -2.75 12.70
N ASP A 103 -39.19 -1.88 13.60
CA ASP A 103 -37.87 -2.09 14.16
C ASP A 103 -37.86 -3.28 15.14
N ASP A 104 -36.76 -4.02 15.21
CA ASP A 104 -36.70 -5.25 16.01
C ASP A 104 -36.85 -5.03 17.54
N PHE A 105 -36.83 -3.79 18.04
CA PHE A 105 -37.17 -3.53 19.46
C PHE A 105 -38.68 -3.68 19.69
N LYS A 106 -39.51 -3.29 18.72
CA LYS A 106 -40.97 -3.48 18.79
C LYS A 106 -41.37 -4.95 18.76
N ASP A 107 -40.55 -5.80 18.13
CA ASP A 107 -40.76 -7.25 18.07
C ASP A 107 -40.28 -8.02 19.30
N THR A 108 -39.57 -7.35 20.22
CA THR A 108 -38.94 -8.00 21.38
C THR A 108 -37.95 -9.10 20.93
N LEU A 109 -36.90 -8.71 20.20
CA LEU A 109 -35.89 -9.65 19.71
C LEU A 109 -34.99 -10.19 20.84
N ASP A 110 -35.09 -11.48 21.13
CA ASP A 110 -34.32 -12.18 22.18
C ASP A 110 -33.23 -13.09 21.60
N PHE A 111 -31.97 -12.63 21.67
CA PHE A 111 -30.82 -13.41 21.19
C PHE A 111 -30.51 -14.65 22.05
N ASN A 112 -31.16 -14.83 23.21
CA ASN A 112 -31.03 -16.07 23.99
C ASN A 112 -31.77 -17.24 23.35
N SER A 113 -32.80 -16.96 22.56
CA SER A 113 -33.54 -17.97 21.83
C SER A 113 -32.77 -18.43 20.58
N PRO A 114 -32.52 -19.74 20.41
CA PRO A 114 -31.97 -20.29 19.17
C PRO A 114 -32.80 -19.98 17.92
N ALA A 115 -34.09 -19.61 18.08
CA ALA A 115 -34.95 -19.19 16.97
C ALA A 115 -34.43 -17.93 16.25
N THR A 116 -33.55 -17.14 16.90
CA THR A 116 -32.95 -15.94 16.31
C THR A 116 -31.65 -16.21 15.54
N ASP A 117 -31.17 -17.46 15.50
CA ASP A 117 -29.88 -17.79 14.86
C ASP A 117 -29.84 -17.43 13.37
N SER A 118 -30.98 -17.45 12.67
CA SER A 118 -31.08 -17.05 11.26
C SER A 118 -30.84 -15.55 11.04
N LEU A 119 -31.07 -14.74 12.07
CA LEU A 119 -30.89 -13.28 12.08
C LEU A 119 -29.47 -12.88 12.49
N ILE A 120 -28.60 -13.83 12.84
CA ILE A 120 -27.22 -13.58 13.28
C ILE A 120 -26.24 -13.86 12.14
N GLU A 121 -25.18 -13.06 12.04
CA GLU A 121 -24.13 -13.23 11.06
C GLU A 121 -23.40 -14.56 11.20
N ALA A 122 -23.05 -15.17 10.07
CA ALA A 122 -22.27 -16.41 10.00
C ALA A 122 -20.75 -16.12 10.07
N ASN A 123 -20.34 -15.28 11.02
CA ASN A 123 -18.94 -14.86 11.20
C ASN A 123 -18.50 -15.00 12.68
N ALA A 124 -17.26 -14.61 12.99
CA ALA A 124 -16.73 -14.68 14.36
C ALA A 124 -17.52 -13.81 15.36
N ASN A 125 -17.99 -12.64 14.93
CA ASN A 125 -18.75 -11.72 15.78
C ASN A 125 -20.19 -12.22 16.02
N GLY A 126 -20.85 -12.82 15.03
CA GLY A 126 -22.13 -13.49 15.21
C GLY A 126 -22.01 -14.74 16.08
N THR A 127 -20.88 -15.47 15.98
CA THR A 127 -20.56 -16.55 16.92
C THR A 127 -20.38 -16.02 18.34
N ALA A 128 -19.69 -14.90 18.52
CA ALA A 128 -19.55 -14.24 19.83
C ALA A 128 -20.92 -13.80 20.40
N LEU A 129 -21.85 -13.32 19.57
CA LEU A 129 -23.21 -12.98 19.99
C LEU A 129 -23.95 -14.22 20.51
N LYS A 130 -23.90 -15.33 19.77
CA LYS A 130 -24.49 -16.62 20.21
C LYS A 130 -23.83 -17.15 21.48
N ASN A 131 -22.52 -17.01 21.62
CA ASN A 131 -21.80 -17.47 22.80
C ASN A 131 -22.20 -16.68 24.06
N SER A 132 -22.74 -15.47 23.91
CA SER A 132 -23.19 -14.65 25.05
C SER A 132 -24.39 -15.26 25.80
N ARG A 133 -25.03 -16.31 25.29
CA ARG A 133 -26.12 -17.05 25.94
C ARG A 133 -25.69 -17.66 27.29
N PRO A 134 -26.58 -17.70 28.31
CA PRO A 134 -27.96 -17.22 28.34
C PRO A 134 -28.07 -15.73 28.73
N ASN A 135 -26.99 -14.96 28.59
CA ASN A 135 -26.92 -13.54 28.92
C ASN A 135 -26.85 -12.65 27.66
N ALA A 136 -27.27 -13.17 26.51
CA ALA A 136 -27.26 -12.42 25.27
C ALA A 136 -28.26 -11.25 25.35
N PRO A 137 -28.04 -10.17 24.59
CA PRO A 137 -28.91 -9.00 24.62
C PRO A 137 -30.36 -9.33 24.21
N ILE A 138 -31.31 -8.60 24.78
CA ILE A 138 -32.72 -8.61 24.37
C ILE A 138 -33.11 -7.17 24.00
N LEU A 139 -33.55 -6.97 22.76
CA LEU A 139 -34.00 -5.67 22.25
C LEU A 139 -35.50 -5.59 22.48
N LYS A 140 -35.98 -4.58 23.21
CA LYS A 140 -37.40 -4.46 23.55
C LYS A 140 -37.82 -3.02 23.80
N ILE A 141 -39.11 -2.75 23.76
CA ILE A 141 -39.70 -1.48 24.22
C ILE A 141 -40.17 -1.62 25.67
N VAL A 142 -39.77 -0.67 26.53
CA VAL A 142 -40.29 -0.53 27.90
C VAL A 142 -40.71 0.91 28.12
N ASN A 143 -41.97 1.15 28.48
CA ASN A 143 -42.53 2.50 28.68
C ASN A 143 -42.27 3.46 27.52
N GLY A 144 -42.36 2.96 26.27
CA GLY A 144 -42.10 3.74 25.05
C GLY A 144 -40.62 4.01 24.76
N LYS A 145 -39.70 3.42 25.51
CA LYS A 145 -38.25 3.58 25.33
C LYS A 145 -37.62 2.34 24.73
N HIS A 146 -36.63 2.53 23.86
CA HIS A 146 -35.83 1.46 23.27
C HIS A 146 -34.81 0.96 24.29
N ILE A 147 -34.94 -0.31 24.71
CA ILE A 147 -34.12 -0.93 25.75
C ILE A 147 -33.32 -2.10 25.18
N ILE A 148 -32.04 -2.16 25.57
CA ILE A 148 -31.23 -3.37 25.44
C ILE A 148 -31.06 -3.98 26.83
N SER A 149 -31.69 -5.13 27.06
CA SER A 149 -31.60 -5.86 28.32
C SER A 149 -30.48 -6.91 28.26
N ILE A 150 -29.56 -6.88 29.22
CA ILE A 150 -28.46 -7.85 29.35
C ILE A 150 -28.55 -8.48 30.73
N ALA A 151 -28.86 -9.78 30.78
CA ALA A 151 -29.04 -10.52 32.03
C ALA A 151 -29.95 -9.81 33.06
N GLY A 152 -31.02 -9.18 32.58
CA GLY A 152 -32.01 -8.46 33.40
C GLY A 152 -31.69 -6.99 33.68
N VAL A 153 -30.50 -6.48 33.33
CA VAL A 153 -30.19 -5.05 33.42
C VAL A 153 -30.65 -4.34 32.15
N GLU A 154 -31.52 -3.35 32.29
CA GLU A 154 -32.21 -2.67 31.18
C GLU A 154 -31.52 -1.34 30.81
N PHE A 155 -30.71 -1.34 29.76
CA PHE A 155 -30.02 -0.13 29.27
C PHE A 155 -30.87 0.61 28.25
N GLU A 156 -31.20 1.87 28.52
CA GLU A 156 -31.91 2.72 27.56
C GLU A 156 -30.98 3.16 26.42
N VAL A 157 -31.44 3.01 25.18
CA VAL A 157 -30.76 3.52 23.99
C VAL A 157 -31.12 4.99 23.80
N GLN A 158 -30.12 5.86 23.83
CA GLN A 158 -30.28 7.31 23.73
C GLN A 158 -29.95 7.85 22.33
N ARG A 159 -29.07 7.15 21.61
CA ARG A 159 -28.63 7.52 20.26
C ARG A 159 -28.15 6.32 19.47
N THR A 160 -28.20 6.42 18.14
CA THR A 160 -27.68 5.42 17.22
C THR A 160 -26.44 5.95 16.50
N GLN A 161 -25.54 5.04 16.11
CA GLN A 161 -24.43 5.29 15.19
C GLN A 161 -24.68 4.56 13.88
N GLY A 162 -24.71 5.27 12.77
CA GLY A 162 -25.07 4.73 11.45
C GLY A 162 -26.58 4.64 11.24
N GLY A 163 -27.05 3.58 10.56
CA GLY A 163 -28.45 3.48 10.13
C GLY A 163 -28.74 4.38 8.91
N ASN A 164 -27.87 4.29 7.91
CA ASN A 164 -27.87 5.16 6.71
C ASN A 164 -28.11 4.38 5.40
N GLY A 165 -28.28 3.06 5.47
CA GLY A 165 -28.54 2.15 4.35
C GLY A 165 -27.34 1.33 3.86
N TYR A 166 -26.14 1.58 4.39
CA TYR A 166 -24.88 1.12 3.77
C TYR A 166 -24.07 0.10 4.56
N TRP A 167 -23.95 0.29 5.88
CA TRP A 167 -22.97 -0.45 6.67
C TRP A 167 -23.65 -1.08 7.89
N LYS A 168 -23.81 -0.29 8.94
CA LYS A 168 -24.14 -0.76 10.26
C LYS A 168 -24.95 0.27 11.04
N GLN A 169 -25.71 -0.24 11.99
CA GLN A 169 -26.33 0.52 13.06
C GLN A 169 -25.85 -0.04 14.41
N ARG A 170 -25.35 0.86 15.26
CA ARG A 170 -25.00 0.57 16.66
C ARG A 170 -25.80 1.47 17.58
N TYR A 171 -25.93 1.03 18.82
CA TYR A 171 -26.79 1.66 19.82
C TYR A 171 -25.95 2.14 20.99
N HIS A 172 -26.20 3.36 21.46
CA HIS A 172 -25.47 3.93 22.59
C HIS A 172 -26.40 4.13 23.78
N THR A 173 -25.90 3.77 24.95
CA THR A 173 -26.53 4.08 26.24
C THR A 173 -25.69 5.10 27.01
N LYS A 174 -26.34 5.87 27.90
CA LYS A 174 -25.67 6.86 28.75
C LYS A 174 -25.57 6.33 30.16
N VAL A 175 -24.36 6.23 30.71
CA VAL A 175 -24.11 5.83 32.10
C VAL A 175 -23.27 6.90 32.76
N GLY A 176 -23.78 7.49 33.84
CA GLY A 176 -23.18 8.69 34.42
C GLY A 176 -23.28 9.85 33.45
N LYS A 177 -22.15 10.48 33.12
CA LYS A 177 -22.05 11.58 32.16
C LYS A 177 -21.54 11.14 30.79
N SER A 178 -21.19 9.86 30.63
CA SER A 178 -20.51 9.34 29.44
C SER A 178 -21.40 8.38 28.65
N TYR A 179 -21.10 8.23 27.36
CA TYR A 179 -21.81 7.31 26.47
C TYR A 179 -21.02 6.05 26.19
N TYR A 180 -21.73 4.93 26.04
CA TYR A 180 -21.14 3.63 25.77
C TYR A 180 -21.88 2.92 24.65
N ILE A 181 -21.13 2.29 23.74
CA ILE A 181 -21.69 1.51 22.64
C ILE A 181 -22.10 0.13 23.17
N SER A 182 -23.36 -0.24 22.99
CA SER A 182 -23.94 -1.52 23.37
C SER A 182 -23.28 -2.70 22.64
N PRO A 183 -23.36 -3.94 23.16
CA PRO A 183 -22.60 -5.08 22.64
C PRO A 183 -23.17 -5.70 21.36
N VAL A 184 -24.08 -5.01 20.67
CA VAL A 184 -24.82 -5.52 19.51
C VAL A 184 -24.80 -4.51 18.38
N GLN A 185 -24.60 -5.02 17.16
CA GLN A 185 -24.59 -4.26 15.92
C GLN A 185 -25.54 -4.90 14.93
N TYR A 186 -26.30 -4.08 14.22
CA TYR A 186 -27.11 -4.49 13.07
C TYR A 186 -26.38 -4.11 11.77
N ASN A 187 -26.25 -5.04 10.83
CA ASN A 187 -25.66 -4.82 9.51
C ASN A 187 -26.78 -4.59 8.49
N GLU A 188 -26.83 -3.39 7.91
CA GLU A 188 -28.00 -2.94 7.13
C GLU A 188 -28.14 -3.65 5.77
N VAL A 189 -27.01 -4.06 5.18
CA VAL A 189 -26.97 -4.73 3.86
C VAL A 189 -27.35 -6.20 3.97
N THR A 190 -26.87 -6.88 5.00
CA THR A 190 -27.17 -8.31 5.24
C THR A 190 -28.46 -8.51 6.03
N LYS A 191 -28.99 -7.45 6.66
CA LYS A 191 -30.16 -7.48 7.56
C LYS A 191 -29.96 -8.42 8.75
N LYS A 192 -28.74 -8.48 9.29
CA LYS A 192 -28.33 -9.42 10.34
C LYS A 192 -27.59 -8.74 11.48
N TYR A 193 -27.50 -9.45 12.61
CA TYR A 193 -26.87 -9.01 13.84
C TYR A 193 -25.55 -9.69 14.12
N GLU A 194 -24.67 -8.96 14.79
CA GLU A 194 -23.42 -9.49 15.33
C GLU A 194 -23.04 -8.80 16.64
N ALA A 195 -22.11 -9.39 17.40
CA ALA A 195 -21.59 -8.77 18.60
C ALA A 195 -20.63 -7.62 18.27
N TYR A 196 -20.68 -6.55 19.06
CA TYR A 196 -19.73 -5.44 18.99
C TYR A 196 -18.97 -5.29 20.30
N ASN A 197 -17.65 -5.47 20.30
CA ASN A 197 -16.80 -5.36 21.50
C ASN A 197 -17.40 -6.06 22.75
N ALA A 198 -17.89 -7.30 22.58
CA ALA A 198 -18.57 -8.04 23.65
C ALA A 198 -17.75 -8.10 24.96
N THR A 199 -16.43 -8.12 24.87
CA THR A 199 -15.51 -8.11 26.02
C THR A 199 -15.68 -6.91 26.95
N HIS A 200 -16.23 -5.78 26.47
CA HIS A 200 -16.54 -4.59 27.28
C HIS A 200 -17.77 -4.79 28.19
N TRP A 201 -18.63 -5.75 27.85
CA TRP A 201 -19.90 -6.02 28.51
C TRP A 201 -19.89 -7.36 29.25
N TYR A 202 -19.04 -8.29 28.82
CA TYR A 202 -18.92 -9.64 29.36
C TYR A 202 -17.48 -9.98 29.78
N SER A 203 -17.34 -10.84 30.79
CA SER A 203 -16.07 -11.49 31.14
C SER A 203 -15.67 -12.54 30.09
N GLY A 204 -14.45 -13.10 30.19
CA GLY A 204 -14.02 -14.22 29.34
C GLY A 204 -14.86 -15.51 29.51
N THR A 205 -15.71 -15.58 30.53
CA THR A 205 -16.66 -16.67 30.79
C THR A 205 -18.10 -16.28 30.44
N ASN A 206 -18.30 -15.24 29.64
CA ASN A 206 -19.61 -14.68 29.26
C ASN A 206 -20.49 -14.24 30.44
N THR A 207 -19.86 -13.92 31.57
CA THR A 207 -20.54 -13.34 32.73
C THR A 207 -20.73 -11.84 32.50
N PRO A 208 -21.95 -11.29 32.63
CA PRO A 208 -22.20 -9.85 32.53
C PRO A 208 -21.34 -9.08 33.54
N ARG A 209 -20.72 -7.99 33.09
CA ARG A 209 -19.89 -7.13 33.94
C ARG A 209 -20.72 -6.19 34.80
N TYR A 210 -21.92 -5.85 34.33
CA TYR A 210 -22.79 -4.85 34.93
C TYR A 210 -24.06 -5.54 35.42
N THR A 211 -24.36 -5.36 36.70
CA THR A 211 -25.48 -6.04 37.38
C THR A 211 -26.38 -5.07 38.12
N GLN A 212 -26.00 -3.80 38.22
CA GLN A 212 -26.77 -2.76 38.88
C GLN A 212 -27.77 -2.13 37.93
N ALA A 213 -28.90 -1.66 38.47
CA ALA A 213 -29.97 -1.06 37.68
C ALA A 213 -29.50 0.20 36.92
N TYR A 214 -30.01 0.38 35.71
CA TYR A 214 -29.77 1.55 34.89
C TYR A 214 -30.23 2.84 35.58
N GLY A 215 -29.48 3.92 35.38
CA GLY A 215 -29.73 5.21 36.03
C GLY A 215 -29.32 5.32 37.50
N THR A 216 -28.68 4.29 38.08
CA THR A 216 -28.21 4.32 39.47
C THR A 216 -26.72 4.65 39.61
N ASP A 217 -26.35 5.32 40.70
CA ASP A 217 -24.95 5.57 41.06
C ASP A 217 -24.12 4.28 41.20
N ASN A 218 -24.75 3.21 41.68
CA ASN A 218 -24.09 1.91 41.81
C ASN A 218 -23.61 1.36 40.46
N LEU A 219 -24.36 1.60 39.38
CA LEU A 219 -23.95 1.22 38.03
C LEU A 219 -22.74 2.04 37.58
N VAL A 220 -22.73 3.35 37.83
CA VAL A 220 -21.58 4.22 37.51
C VAL A 220 -20.33 3.76 38.27
N ALA A 221 -20.48 3.38 39.55
CA ALA A 221 -19.40 2.81 40.34
C ALA A 221 -18.86 1.49 39.76
N GLN A 222 -19.71 0.62 39.17
CA GLN A 222 -19.24 -0.59 38.48
C GLN A 222 -18.39 -0.27 37.25
N PHE A 223 -18.79 0.72 36.44
CA PHE A 223 -17.97 1.21 35.33
C PHE A 223 -16.64 1.78 35.83
N GLY A 224 -16.65 2.55 36.92
CA GLY A 224 -15.43 3.09 37.53
C GLY A 224 -14.47 2.02 38.02
N ALA A 225 -14.97 0.97 38.70
CA ALA A 225 -14.15 -0.12 39.21
C ALA A 225 -13.38 -0.86 38.10
N LEU A 226 -13.99 -1.03 36.91
CA LEU A 226 -13.34 -1.67 35.77
C LEU A 226 -12.24 -0.83 35.11
N ASN A 227 -12.26 0.49 35.29
CA ASN A 227 -11.21 1.37 34.79
C ASN A 227 -9.86 1.12 35.51
N ALA A 228 -9.91 0.70 36.78
CA ALA A 228 -8.72 0.41 37.59
C ALA A 228 -8.11 -0.99 37.33
N THR A 229 -8.73 -1.81 36.47
CA THR A 229 -8.25 -3.16 36.15
C THR A 229 -7.22 -3.14 35.03
N ALA A 230 -6.40 -4.19 34.93
CA ALA A 230 -5.44 -4.35 33.84
C ALA A 230 -6.07 -4.33 32.43
N THR A 231 -7.36 -4.68 32.31
CA THR A 231 -8.07 -4.72 31.03
C THR A 231 -8.62 -3.36 30.58
N LYS A 232 -8.77 -2.40 31.52
CA LYS A 232 -9.21 -1.02 31.25
C LYS A 232 -10.54 -0.97 30.48
N LEU A 233 -11.54 -1.72 30.94
CA LEU A 233 -12.82 -1.94 30.23
C LEU A 233 -13.99 -1.09 30.75
N GLY A 234 -13.74 -0.21 31.71
CA GLY A 234 -14.73 0.65 32.36
C GLY A 234 -14.89 2.02 31.69
N THR A 235 -14.88 3.08 32.50
CA THR A 235 -15.09 4.47 32.03
C THR A 235 -14.12 4.95 30.94
N ALA A 236 -12.92 4.38 30.85
CA ALA A 236 -11.97 4.67 29.76
C ALA A 236 -12.41 4.14 28.38
N ARG A 237 -13.44 3.29 28.29
CA ARG A 237 -14.01 2.81 27.02
C ARG A 237 -15.26 3.58 26.57
N SER A 238 -15.49 4.75 27.16
CA SER A 238 -16.53 5.69 26.74
C SER A 238 -16.33 6.17 25.31
N TRP A 239 -17.42 6.62 24.69
CA TRP A 239 -17.41 7.28 23.38
C TRP A 239 -16.52 8.51 23.39
N GLU A 240 -16.57 9.28 24.48
CA GLU A 240 -15.83 10.52 24.65
C GLU A 240 -14.31 10.31 24.59
N ASN A 241 -13.82 9.20 25.15
CA ASN A 241 -12.40 8.85 25.11
C ASN A 241 -11.95 8.30 23.73
N ARG A 242 -12.87 7.76 22.94
CA ARG A 242 -12.51 6.91 21.78
C ARG A 242 -12.91 7.47 20.42
N CYS A 243 -13.98 8.25 20.36
CA CYS A 243 -14.67 8.56 19.11
C CYS A 243 -15.02 10.04 18.98
N ALA A 244 -15.18 10.76 20.09
CA ALA A 244 -15.61 12.16 20.09
C ALA A 244 -14.75 13.07 19.19
N GLY A 245 -13.42 12.93 19.21
CA GLY A 245 -12.51 13.77 18.42
C GLY A 245 -12.76 13.75 16.92
N CYS A 246 -13.22 12.62 16.37
CA CYS A 246 -13.49 12.49 14.93
C CYS A 246 -14.96 12.72 14.58
N HIS A 247 -15.85 12.72 15.58
CA HIS A 247 -17.29 12.68 15.35
C HIS A 247 -18.05 13.91 15.85
N GLN A 248 -17.41 14.83 16.57
CA GLN A 248 -18.07 15.99 17.17
C GLN A 248 -17.35 17.29 16.80
N THR A 249 -18.09 18.39 16.65
CA THR A 249 -17.53 19.68 16.24
C THR A 249 -17.49 20.69 17.38
N GLY A 250 -16.40 21.46 17.46
CA GLY A 250 -16.16 22.39 18.58
C GLY A 250 -15.93 21.65 19.90
N LEU A 251 -15.21 20.52 19.83
CA LEU A 251 -15.01 19.62 20.95
C LEU A 251 -14.15 20.23 22.06
N SER A 252 -14.64 20.15 23.29
CA SER A 252 -13.90 20.25 24.53
C SER A 252 -13.98 18.91 25.25
N LEU A 253 -12.90 18.52 25.93
CA LEU A 253 -12.87 17.29 26.72
C LEU A 253 -12.18 17.55 28.05
N ALA A 254 -12.68 16.89 29.09
CA ALA A 254 -12.05 16.86 30.39
C ALA A 254 -12.28 15.50 31.04
N SER A 255 -11.42 15.13 31.98
CA SER A 255 -11.78 14.13 32.97
C SER A 255 -12.41 14.80 34.19
N GLN A 256 -13.55 14.29 34.63
CA GLN A 256 -14.20 14.71 35.87
C GLN A 256 -14.26 13.53 36.83
N THR A 257 -13.80 13.73 38.06
CA THR A 257 -13.97 12.77 39.16
C THR A 257 -15.16 13.20 40.01
N GLN A 258 -16.12 12.30 40.19
CA GLN A 258 -17.28 12.52 41.04
C GLN A 258 -17.56 11.28 41.90
N ALA A 259 -18.14 11.50 43.09
CA ALA A 259 -18.55 10.41 43.96
C ALA A 259 -19.87 9.81 43.49
N TYR A 260 -19.89 8.51 43.25
CA TYR A 260 -21.05 7.69 42.93
C TYR A 260 -21.10 6.51 43.89
N ALA A 261 -22.18 6.39 44.68
CA ALA A 261 -22.35 5.32 45.66
C ALA A 261 -21.13 5.15 46.61
N GLY A 262 -20.49 6.26 46.99
CA GLY A 262 -19.31 6.27 47.86
C GLY A 262 -17.98 5.96 47.17
N ALA A 263 -17.97 5.66 45.87
CA ALA A 263 -16.76 5.48 45.08
C ALA A 263 -16.45 6.74 44.24
N ASN A 264 -15.19 7.17 44.21
CA ASN A 264 -14.75 8.23 43.30
C ASN A 264 -14.54 7.63 41.92
N VAL A 265 -15.36 8.06 40.96
CA VAL A 265 -15.30 7.59 39.58
C VAL A 265 -14.84 8.74 38.69
N SER A 266 -13.77 8.49 37.93
CA SER A 266 -13.32 9.39 36.88
C SER A 266 -13.99 9.01 35.56
N GLU A 267 -14.65 9.99 34.94
CA GLU A 267 -15.30 9.89 33.64
C GLU A 267 -14.61 10.83 32.65
N VAL A 268 -14.67 10.51 31.36
CA VAL A 268 -14.31 11.43 30.28
C VAL A 268 -15.59 12.08 29.80
N VAL A 269 -15.67 13.40 29.86
CA VAL A 269 -16.86 14.16 29.50
C VAL A 269 -16.55 15.16 28.41
N SER A 270 -17.49 15.35 27.48
CA SER A 270 -17.32 16.22 26.33
C SER A 270 -18.27 17.42 26.33
N GLY A 271 -17.81 18.52 25.75
CA GLY A 271 -18.61 19.65 25.29
C GLY A 271 -18.42 19.83 23.79
N TYR A 272 -19.45 20.22 23.06
CA TYR A 272 -19.39 20.36 21.61
C TYR A 272 -20.51 21.28 21.13
N VAL A 273 -20.30 21.96 20.00
CA VAL A 273 -21.33 22.82 19.37
C VAL A 273 -22.28 21.99 18.50
N GLU A 274 -21.78 20.90 17.92
CA GLU A 274 -22.56 19.97 17.11
C GLU A 274 -22.18 18.53 17.41
N LEU A 275 -23.17 17.65 17.43
CA LEU A 275 -23.00 16.23 17.68
C LEU A 275 -22.22 15.53 16.57
N ASN A 276 -22.32 16.03 15.34
CA ASN A 276 -21.76 15.44 14.12
C ASN A 276 -20.63 16.31 13.54
N ILE A 277 -20.12 15.94 12.36
CA ILE A 277 -19.02 16.65 11.67
C ILE A 277 -19.61 17.84 10.91
N GLY A 278 -19.56 19.02 11.52
CA GLY A 278 -20.02 20.30 11.03
C GLY A 278 -18.99 21.04 10.18
N CYS A 279 -19.37 22.21 9.66
CA CYS A 279 -18.50 23.04 8.82
C CYS A 279 -17.15 23.31 9.49
N GLU A 280 -17.17 23.65 10.78
CA GLU A 280 -16.00 24.09 11.53
C GLU A 280 -15.02 22.95 11.87
N ALA A 281 -15.41 21.68 11.65
CA ALA A 281 -14.48 20.55 11.74
C ALA A 281 -13.46 20.55 10.57
N CYS A 282 -13.85 21.12 9.42
CA CYS A 282 -12.98 21.24 8.24
C CYS A 282 -12.41 22.66 8.07
N HIS A 283 -13.16 23.68 8.53
CA HIS A 283 -12.87 25.09 8.30
C HIS A 283 -12.28 25.81 9.52
N GLY A 284 -12.31 25.18 10.69
CA GLY A 284 -11.93 25.79 11.96
C GLY A 284 -13.04 26.65 12.56
N PRO A 285 -12.79 27.28 13.74
CA PRO A 285 -13.76 28.10 14.45
C PRO A 285 -14.14 29.36 13.65
N GLY A 286 -15.44 29.59 13.45
CA GLY A 286 -15.98 30.63 12.58
C GLY A 286 -16.37 31.95 13.26
N ALA A 287 -16.28 32.08 14.58
CA ALA A 287 -16.74 33.28 15.30
C ALA A 287 -16.09 34.56 14.77
N GLN A 288 -14.77 34.56 14.57
CA GLN A 288 -14.05 35.74 14.10
C GLN A 288 -14.41 36.09 12.64
N HIS A 289 -14.61 35.07 11.80
CA HIS A 289 -15.07 35.24 10.42
C HIS A 289 -16.43 35.92 10.37
N VAL A 290 -17.41 35.43 11.13
CA VAL A 290 -18.77 36.00 11.17
C VAL A 290 -18.76 37.41 11.78
N ASN A 291 -18.06 37.61 12.89
CA ASN A 291 -17.98 38.93 13.56
C ASN A 291 -17.26 39.99 12.71
N SER A 292 -16.46 39.57 11.74
CA SER A 292 -15.73 40.46 10.81
C SER A 292 -16.41 40.57 9.45
N SER A 293 -17.74 40.50 9.41
CA SER A 293 -18.56 40.61 8.19
C SER A 293 -18.19 39.59 7.10
N GLY A 294 -17.83 38.36 7.51
CA GLY A 294 -17.50 37.28 6.58
C GLY A 294 -16.10 37.37 5.97
N ASN A 295 -15.15 38.01 6.66
CA ASN A 295 -13.78 38.11 6.16
C ASN A 295 -13.12 36.72 6.02
N PRO A 296 -12.74 36.28 4.79
CA PRO A 296 -12.19 34.94 4.55
C PRO A 296 -10.81 34.71 5.18
N ALA A 297 -10.11 35.75 5.65
CA ALA A 297 -8.83 35.61 6.33
C ALA A 297 -8.94 34.94 7.72
N PHE A 298 -10.14 34.87 8.29
CA PHE A 298 -10.39 34.31 9.63
C PHE A 298 -11.05 32.93 9.61
N ILE A 299 -11.04 32.25 8.47
CA ILE A 299 -11.55 30.90 8.32
C ILE A 299 -10.67 30.11 7.36
N THR A 300 -10.39 28.85 7.65
CA THR A 300 -9.60 28.02 6.75
C THR A 300 -10.41 27.68 5.51
N ASN A 301 -9.85 27.89 4.34
CA ASN A 301 -10.33 27.27 3.12
C ASN A 301 -9.28 26.25 2.67
N PRO A 302 -9.55 24.94 2.79
CA PRO A 302 -8.58 23.90 2.45
C PRO A 302 -8.05 24.02 1.02
N ALA A 303 -8.86 24.45 0.06
CA ALA A 303 -8.44 24.64 -1.33
C ALA A 303 -7.40 25.76 -1.52
N ASN A 304 -7.32 26.72 -0.59
CA ASN A 304 -6.28 27.75 -0.64
C ASN A 304 -4.90 27.22 -0.21
N LEU A 305 -4.85 26.10 0.52
CA LEU A 305 -3.59 25.53 1.01
C LEU A 305 -2.72 25.03 -0.15
N GLU A 306 -3.31 24.49 -1.22
CA GLU A 306 -2.60 24.00 -2.41
C GLU A 306 -1.64 25.04 -3.03
N ARG A 307 -1.91 26.35 -2.84
CA ARG A 307 -1.03 27.44 -3.29
C ARG A 307 0.33 27.47 -2.60
N LEU A 308 0.49 26.76 -1.49
CA LEU A 308 1.76 26.58 -0.77
C LEU A 308 2.61 25.44 -1.37
N GLY A 309 2.24 24.93 -2.55
CA GLY A 309 2.88 23.79 -3.19
C GLY A 309 2.60 22.49 -2.46
N VAL A 310 3.54 21.56 -2.53
CA VAL A 310 3.45 20.24 -1.86
C VAL A 310 3.06 20.36 -0.38
N ALA A 311 3.71 21.28 0.35
CA ALA A 311 3.42 21.53 1.77
C ALA A 311 1.93 21.74 1.96
N GLY A 312 1.40 22.62 1.11
CA GLY A 312 0.01 22.97 1.01
C GLY A 312 -0.92 21.80 0.75
N ILE A 313 -0.60 20.97 -0.25
CA ILE A 313 -1.37 19.77 -0.62
C ILE A 313 -1.44 18.80 0.56
N ARG A 314 -0.32 18.57 1.25
CA ARG A 314 -0.28 17.69 2.42
C ARG A 314 -1.11 18.25 3.59
N LEU A 315 -0.98 19.54 3.89
CA LEU A 315 -1.82 20.20 4.91
C LEU A 315 -3.29 20.16 4.50
N ALA A 316 -3.58 20.30 3.21
CA ALA A 316 -4.90 20.14 2.66
C ALA A 316 -5.49 18.75 2.99
N ASP A 317 -4.76 17.69 2.69
CA ASP A 317 -5.19 16.32 2.98
C ASP A 317 -5.32 16.02 4.48
N GLN A 318 -4.53 16.68 5.34
CA GLN A 318 -4.65 16.54 6.81
C GLN A 318 -6.00 17.01 7.35
N VAL A 319 -6.73 17.86 6.63
CA VAL A 319 -8.13 18.19 6.98
C VAL A 319 -8.98 16.91 7.06
N CYS A 320 -8.78 15.98 6.11
CA CYS A 320 -9.41 14.66 6.11
C CYS A 320 -8.64 13.68 7.02
N GLY A 321 -7.31 13.75 6.99
CA GLY A 321 -6.39 12.89 7.74
C GLY A 321 -6.59 12.93 9.26
N ASN A 322 -7.08 14.04 9.81
CA ASN A 322 -7.45 14.14 11.23
C ASN A 322 -8.46 13.07 11.66
N CYS A 323 -9.34 12.63 10.76
CA CYS A 323 -10.35 11.60 11.06
C CYS A 323 -10.15 10.30 10.28
N HIS A 324 -9.70 10.39 9.02
CA HIS A 324 -9.57 9.26 8.10
C HIS A 324 -8.21 8.55 8.21
N GLN A 325 -7.72 8.43 9.44
CA GLN A 325 -6.51 7.71 9.80
C GLN A 325 -6.74 6.78 10.99
N ARG A 326 -5.81 5.84 11.19
CA ARG A 326 -5.75 5.03 12.42
C ARG A 326 -4.45 5.29 13.17
N GLY A 327 -4.61 5.78 14.38
CA GLY A 327 -3.56 5.93 15.37
C GLY A 327 -4.16 6.16 16.74
N GLU A 328 -3.30 6.19 17.75
CA GLU A 328 -3.64 6.55 19.12
C GLU A 328 -3.23 8.00 19.36
N GLY A 329 -4.06 8.77 20.06
CA GLY A 329 -3.71 10.13 20.47
C GLY A 329 -2.54 10.12 21.44
N ASN A 330 -1.74 11.18 21.43
CA ASN A 330 -0.62 11.37 22.35
C ASN A 330 -1.04 12.06 23.67
N ALA A 331 -2.27 11.85 24.12
CA ALA A 331 -2.81 12.44 25.34
C ALA A 331 -3.52 11.39 26.21
N THR A 332 -3.10 11.30 27.46
CA THR A 332 -3.82 10.61 28.54
C THR A 332 -4.44 11.67 29.45
N LEU A 333 -5.76 11.65 29.65
CA LEU A 333 -6.40 12.56 30.60
C LEU A 333 -6.12 12.14 32.05
N ALA A 334 -6.12 13.11 32.96
CA ALA A 334 -5.90 12.86 34.39
C ALA A 334 -6.90 11.82 34.92
N GLY A 335 -6.40 10.80 35.64
CA GLY A 335 -7.24 9.72 36.17
C GLY A 335 -7.74 8.71 35.14
N MET A 336 -7.35 8.83 33.86
CA MET A 336 -7.62 7.82 32.83
C MET A 336 -6.45 6.85 32.67
N SER A 337 -6.78 5.62 32.31
CA SER A 337 -5.81 4.53 32.14
C SER A 337 -5.41 4.29 30.67
N LEU A 338 -6.09 4.95 29.73
CA LEU A 338 -5.88 4.85 28.29
C LEU A 338 -5.65 6.24 27.71
N ASN A 339 -4.90 6.32 26.61
CA ASN A 339 -4.86 7.53 25.82
C ASN A 339 -6.20 7.72 25.11
N LEU A 340 -6.41 8.93 24.60
CA LEU A 340 -7.47 9.21 23.63
C LEU A 340 -7.23 8.40 22.36
N GLU A 341 -8.26 7.79 21.77
CA GLU A 341 -8.13 6.98 20.53
C GLU A 341 -8.29 7.83 19.24
N PHE A 342 -7.97 9.13 19.32
CA PHE A 342 -8.05 10.11 18.22
C PHE A 342 -7.00 11.21 18.41
N PRO A 343 -6.70 12.04 17.37
CA PRO A 343 -5.63 13.04 17.44
C PRO A 343 -5.79 14.03 18.60
N ALA A 344 -4.84 14.01 19.54
CA ALA A 344 -4.81 14.90 20.68
C ALA A 344 -3.44 14.88 21.35
N ARG A 345 -3.01 16.00 21.93
CA ARG A 345 -1.79 16.07 22.75
C ARG A 345 -1.97 16.99 23.95
N LEU A 346 -1.04 16.90 24.90
CA LEU A 346 -0.92 17.86 26.00
C LEU A 346 0.20 18.87 25.69
N VAL A 347 -0.09 20.16 25.83
CA VAL A 347 0.90 21.26 25.74
C VAL A 347 0.84 22.03 27.04
N GLY A 348 1.90 21.96 27.84
CA GLY A 348 1.91 22.58 29.17
C GLY A 348 0.79 22.07 30.10
N GLY A 349 0.37 20.82 29.94
CA GLY A 349 -0.76 20.23 30.67
C GLY A 349 -2.15 20.56 30.11
N VAL A 350 -2.24 21.36 29.04
CA VAL A 350 -3.51 21.71 28.38
C VAL A 350 -3.76 20.76 27.22
N LEU A 351 -4.96 20.16 27.19
CA LEU A 351 -5.41 19.32 26.08
C LEU A 351 -5.59 20.16 24.82
N THR A 352 -4.97 19.71 23.72
CA THR A 352 -4.99 20.38 22.43
C THR A 352 -5.35 19.38 21.33
N PHE A 353 -6.21 19.79 20.40
CA PHE A 353 -6.57 19.05 19.19
C PHE A 353 -5.91 19.71 17.97
N PRO A 354 -5.61 18.96 16.90
CA PRO A 354 -5.05 19.55 15.69
C PRO A 354 -6.06 20.50 15.06
N PHE A 355 -5.59 21.66 14.62
CA PHE A 355 -6.40 22.56 13.81
C PHE A 355 -6.64 21.94 12.42
N PRO A 356 -7.75 22.24 11.72
CA PRO A 356 -7.94 21.76 10.36
C PRO A 356 -6.82 22.25 9.44
N GLY A 357 -6.10 21.29 8.85
CA GLY A 357 -4.92 21.54 8.04
C GLY A 357 -3.61 21.67 8.82
N GLU A 358 -3.61 21.37 10.13
CA GLU A 358 -2.40 21.11 10.91
C GLU A 358 -1.99 19.64 10.76
N SER A 359 -0.68 19.38 10.75
CA SER A 359 -0.17 18.01 10.68
C SER A 359 -0.43 17.27 12.00
N SER A 360 -1.24 16.21 11.94
CA SER A 360 -1.52 15.36 13.12
C SER A 360 -0.34 14.48 13.54
N ILE A 361 0.66 14.33 12.67
CA ILE A 361 1.77 13.39 12.80
C ILE A 361 3.15 14.07 12.87
N ASP A 362 3.23 15.41 12.87
CA ASP A 362 4.51 16.12 12.99
C ASP A 362 5.16 15.88 14.36
N ASN A 363 6.28 15.17 14.34
CA ASN A 363 7.09 14.82 15.51
C ASN A 363 8.40 15.58 15.63
N SER A 364 8.60 16.66 14.88
CA SER A 364 9.85 17.44 14.94
C SER A 364 10.21 17.89 16.36
N ALA A 365 9.22 18.03 17.25
CA ALA A 365 9.36 18.39 18.66
C ALA A 365 9.14 17.24 19.66
N GLY A 366 9.02 15.98 19.22
CA GLY A 366 8.78 14.84 20.11
C GLY A 366 7.36 14.74 20.69
N ASN A 367 6.39 15.50 20.17
CA ASN A 367 5.04 15.59 20.72
C ASN A 367 3.96 15.80 19.61
N PRO A 368 3.68 14.77 18.79
CA PRO A 368 2.66 14.86 17.74
C PRO A 368 1.26 14.71 18.36
N PHE A 369 0.22 14.90 17.56
CA PHE A 369 -1.15 14.60 17.99
C PHE A 369 -1.48 13.11 17.91
N VAL A 370 -0.84 12.37 17.00
CA VAL A 370 -1.11 10.97 16.73
C VAL A 370 0.15 10.12 16.70
N ILE A 371 0.03 8.93 17.28
CA ILE A 371 0.95 7.81 17.17
C ILE A 371 0.30 6.77 16.24
N LEU A 372 0.86 6.55 15.06
CA LEU A 372 0.27 5.63 14.07
C LEU A 372 0.37 4.16 14.52
N ASN A 373 -0.70 3.38 14.30
CA ASN A 373 -0.74 1.95 14.61
C ASN A 373 -0.19 1.11 13.44
N THR A 374 0.86 0.32 13.65
CA THR A 374 1.60 -0.35 12.57
C THR A 374 1.41 -1.87 12.47
N THR A 375 0.68 -2.52 13.39
CA THR A 375 0.78 -3.99 13.54
C THR A 375 -0.46 -4.81 13.17
N THR A 376 -1.68 -4.26 13.27
CA THR A 376 -2.93 -5.03 13.00
C THR A 376 -3.94 -4.33 12.10
N ALA A 377 -3.63 -3.12 11.66
CA ALA A 377 -4.55 -2.28 10.91
C ALA A 377 -4.32 -2.33 9.39
N TYR A 378 -3.23 -2.95 8.92
CA TYR A 378 -2.84 -2.95 7.51
C TYR A 378 -2.40 -4.36 7.07
N TYR A 379 -2.47 -4.63 5.76
CA TYR A 379 -1.90 -5.83 5.17
C TYR A 379 -0.43 -5.60 4.79
N GLY A 380 0.48 -6.47 5.23
CA GLY A 380 1.92 -6.34 5.01
C GLY A 380 2.68 -5.99 6.29
N ALA A 381 3.99 -5.79 6.19
CA ALA A 381 4.86 -5.45 7.32
C ALA A 381 5.27 -3.98 7.27
N ALA A 382 5.20 -3.29 8.41
CA ALA A 382 5.67 -1.91 8.53
C ALA A 382 7.19 -1.85 8.27
N SER A 383 7.61 -0.92 7.40
CA SER A 383 9.01 -0.60 7.12
C SER A 383 9.32 0.85 7.50
N PRO A 384 10.50 1.14 8.09
CA PRO A 384 10.90 2.50 8.46
C PRO A 384 11.19 3.44 7.27
N THR A 385 11.18 2.94 6.03
CA THR A 385 11.64 3.68 4.84
C THR A 385 10.49 4.03 3.89
N LEU A 386 9.51 4.82 4.33
CA LEU A 386 8.64 5.50 3.36
C LEU A 386 9.46 6.61 2.67
N SER A 387 9.52 6.63 1.33
CA SER A 387 10.14 7.70 0.56
C SER A 387 9.25 8.95 0.60
N ILE A 388 9.29 9.62 1.75
CA ILE A 388 8.68 10.93 1.95
C ILE A 388 9.73 11.98 1.58
N TYR A 389 9.30 13.09 0.98
CA TYR A 389 10.16 14.21 0.63
C TYR A 389 11.06 14.64 1.79
N THR A 390 12.33 14.94 1.49
CA THR A 390 13.38 15.17 2.50
C THR A 390 13.06 16.31 3.46
N ALA A 391 12.29 17.33 3.03
CA ALA A 391 11.87 18.41 3.93
C ALA A 391 10.87 17.96 5.01
N TYR A 392 10.12 16.87 4.78
CA TYR A 392 9.14 16.33 5.73
C TYR A 392 9.59 15.05 6.40
N ARG A 393 10.72 14.45 5.99
CA ARG A 393 11.35 13.35 6.73
C ARG A 393 11.47 13.67 8.23
N ASN A 394 11.71 14.95 8.55
CA ASN A 394 11.77 15.45 9.91
C ASN A 394 10.46 15.32 10.70
N TRP A 395 9.29 15.42 10.06
CA TRP A 395 8.00 15.20 10.70
C TRP A 395 7.84 13.76 11.20
N TYR A 396 8.50 12.80 10.54
CA TYR A 396 8.44 11.38 10.88
C TYR A 396 9.64 10.92 11.73
N LEU A 397 10.50 11.83 12.19
CA LEU A 397 11.66 11.43 13.01
C LEU A 397 11.17 10.68 14.25
N GLY A 398 11.70 9.48 14.48
CA GLY A 398 11.27 8.61 15.59
C GLY A 398 9.95 7.86 15.35
N TYR A 399 9.31 7.99 14.17
CA TYR A 399 8.13 7.23 13.77
C TYR A 399 8.40 6.32 12.57
N ASN A 400 7.93 5.08 12.65
CA ASN A 400 7.81 4.21 11.49
C ASN A 400 6.47 4.48 10.82
N PHE A 401 6.45 5.28 9.76
CA PHE A 401 5.24 5.36 8.93
C PHE A 401 4.97 3.97 8.35
N PRO A 402 3.75 3.41 8.51
CA PRO A 402 3.49 2.07 8.05
C PRO A 402 3.54 2.08 6.52
N LYS A 403 4.53 1.38 5.95
CA LYS A 403 4.51 0.96 4.55
C LYS A 403 3.75 -0.35 4.49
N TYR A 404 2.69 -0.41 3.69
CA TYR A 404 1.84 -1.59 3.63
C TYR A 404 1.24 -1.76 2.23
N ILE A 405 0.67 -2.94 1.99
CA ILE A 405 0.10 -3.31 0.70
C ILE A 405 -1.25 -2.63 0.50
N ALA A 406 -2.14 -2.75 1.50
CA ALA A 406 -3.41 -2.05 1.55
C ALA A 406 -3.94 -1.95 2.98
N SER A 407 -4.91 -1.07 3.19
CA SER A 407 -5.64 -0.97 4.44
C SER A 407 -6.52 -2.18 4.70
N LEU A 408 -6.61 -2.60 5.97
CA LEU A 408 -7.44 -3.72 6.43
C LEU A 408 -8.71 -3.21 7.12
N GLN A 409 -8.71 -2.05 7.73
CA GLN A 409 -9.80 -1.59 8.60
C GLN A 409 -10.33 -0.22 8.16
N HIS A 410 -11.47 0.20 8.71
CA HIS A 410 -12.01 1.54 8.45
C HIS A 410 -11.06 2.67 8.92
N HIS A 411 -11.25 3.87 8.37
CA HIS A 411 -10.52 5.12 8.65
C HIS A 411 -9.02 5.05 8.30
N GLN A 412 -8.67 4.69 7.07
CA GLN A 412 -7.26 4.61 6.66
C GLN A 412 -7.00 5.20 5.27
N ALA A 413 -8.01 5.87 4.71
CA ALA A 413 -7.96 6.42 3.35
C ALA A 413 -6.87 7.49 3.18
N TRP A 414 -6.63 8.32 4.21
CA TRP A 414 -5.55 9.30 4.16
C TRP A 414 -4.17 8.62 4.19
N THR A 415 -3.96 7.66 5.10
CA THR A 415 -2.69 6.91 5.17
C THR A 415 -2.41 6.19 3.84
N ASP A 416 -3.45 5.65 3.21
CA ASP A 416 -3.37 4.98 1.91
C ASP A 416 -2.92 5.95 0.80
N LEU A 417 -3.52 7.14 0.77
CA LEU A 417 -3.21 8.19 -0.21
C LEU A 417 -1.76 8.65 -0.08
N GLU A 418 -1.27 8.88 1.15
CA GLU A 418 0.11 9.33 1.42
C GLU A 418 1.19 8.40 0.86
N GLN A 419 0.94 7.08 0.80
CA GLN A 419 1.89 6.12 0.20
C GLN A 419 1.65 5.86 -1.30
N GLY A 420 0.46 6.20 -1.80
CA GLY A 420 0.04 5.97 -3.18
C GLY A 420 0.71 6.92 -4.19
N PRO A 421 0.54 6.68 -5.50
CA PRO A 421 1.03 7.58 -6.55
C PRO A 421 0.30 8.94 -6.59
N HIS A 422 -0.82 9.04 -5.87
CA HIS A 422 -1.66 10.24 -5.77
C HIS A 422 -1.37 11.08 -4.53
N GLY A 423 -0.52 10.61 -3.61
CA GLY A 423 -0.13 11.37 -2.43
C GLY A 423 0.70 12.61 -2.76
N PRO A 424 0.90 13.51 -1.78
CA PRO A 424 1.80 14.64 -1.93
C PRO A 424 3.21 14.19 -2.31
N ASP A 425 3.93 14.96 -3.14
CA ASP A 425 5.28 14.65 -3.65
C ASP A 425 5.36 13.45 -4.60
N LYS A 426 4.30 13.19 -5.37
CA LYS A 426 4.24 12.07 -6.33
C LYS A 426 3.91 12.56 -7.73
N SER A 427 3.99 11.67 -8.72
CA SER A 427 3.84 12.01 -10.15
C SER A 427 2.50 12.64 -10.51
N THR A 428 1.47 12.39 -9.72
CA THR A 428 0.10 12.88 -9.91
C THR A 428 -0.48 13.27 -8.56
N ASP A 429 0.16 14.22 -7.88
CA ASP A 429 -0.31 14.74 -6.60
C ASP A 429 -1.74 15.28 -6.73
N THR A 430 -2.61 14.82 -5.85
CA THR A 430 -3.98 15.30 -5.75
C THR A 430 -4.36 15.40 -4.29
N THR A 431 -5.26 16.30 -3.98
CA THR A 431 -5.91 16.36 -2.68
C THR A 431 -7.08 15.38 -2.64
N CYS A 432 -7.59 15.07 -1.44
CA CYS A 432 -8.81 14.29 -1.24
C CYS A 432 -9.99 14.87 -2.03
N TRP A 433 -10.12 16.21 -2.07
CA TRP A 433 -11.16 16.88 -2.85
C TRP A 433 -10.82 17.04 -4.33
N GLY A 434 -9.71 16.47 -4.82
CA GLY A 434 -9.54 16.23 -6.25
C GLY A 434 -10.63 15.30 -6.77
N CYS A 435 -10.96 14.25 -6.00
CA CYS A 435 -11.98 13.24 -6.31
C CYS A 435 -13.28 13.41 -5.53
N HIS A 436 -13.22 13.97 -4.31
CA HIS A 436 -14.39 14.19 -3.45
C HIS A 436 -14.88 15.65 -3.48
N ASN A 437 -16.15 15.86 -3.16
CA ASN A 437 -16.76 17.16 -2.96
C ASN A 437 -17.67 17.13 -1.72
N PRO A 438 -17.19 17.61 -0.56
CA PRO A 438 -17.98 17.59 0.66
C PRO A 438 -19.19 18.53 0.64
N HIS A 439 -19.23 19.47 -0.32
CA HIS A 439 -20.35 20.39 -0.54
C HIS A 439 -21.34 19.87 -1.59
N LYS A 440 -21.15 18.66 -2.13
CA LYS A 440 -22.07 18.05 -3.08
C LYS A 440 -23.43 17.78 -2.41
N ALA A 441 -24.52 18.08 -3.11
CA ALA A 441 -25.86 17.72 -2.67
C ALA A 441 -26.11 16.21 -2.82
N ALA A 442 -26.51 15.55 -1.72
CA ALA A 442 -27.03 14.19 -1.80
C ALA A 442 -28.35 14.18 -2.59
N GLY A 443 -28.48 13.24 -3.52
CA GLY A 443 -29.63 13.12 -4.41
C GLY A 443 -29.61 14.00 -5.66
N ASN A 444 -28.44 14.44 -6.15
CA ASN A 444 -28.34 14.93 -7.54
C ASN A 444 -28.95 13.86 -8.48
N PRO A 445 -29.92 14.18 -9.36
CA PRO A 445 -30.49 13.21 -10.30
C PRO A 445 -29.48 12.62 -11.30
N LYS A 446 -28.27 13.19 -11.39
CA LYS A 446 -27.11 12.62 -12.10
C LYS A 446 -26.18 11.78 -11.22
N ALA A 447 -26.28 11.88 -9.89
CA ALA A 447 -25.62 10.95 -8.98
C ALA A 447 -26.34 9.60 -9.09
N ASN A 448 -25.57 8.54 -9.31
CA ASN A 448 -26.13 7.20 -9.27
C ASN A 448 -26.78 6.96 -7.89
N PRO A 449 -27.87 6.18 -7.80
CA PRO A 449 -28.18 5.48 -6.56
C PRO A 449 -26.91 4.70 -6.17
N GLY A 450 -26.22 5.10 -5.09
CA GLY A 450 -24.91 4.55 -4.70
C GLY A 450 -23.77 5.57 -4.49
N ASP A 451 -23.93 6.83 -4.90
CA ASP A 451 -22.87 7.85 -4.84
C ASP A 451 -22.98 8.79 -3.62
N ASP A 452 -23.05 8.19 -2.43
CA ASP A 452 -23.17 8.90 -1.14
C ASP A 452 -21.82 9.12 -0.43
N HIS A 453 -20.72 8.72 -1.06
CA HIS A 453 -19.34 8.93 -0.58
C HIS A 453 -18.75 10.27 -1.02
N GLN A 454 -19.62 11.21 -1.41
CA GLN A 454 -19.24 12.56 -1.84
C GLN A 454 -18.27 12.56 -3.04
N ILE A 455 -18.33 11.58 -3.95
CA ILE A 455 -17.52 11.61 -5.18
C ILE A 455 -18.00 12.77 -6.05
N LYS A 456 -17.07 13.47 -6.71
CA LYS A 456 -17.42 14.55 -7.64
C LYS A 456 -18.32 14.05 -8.77
N ASP A 457 -19.33 14.85 -9.09
CA ASP A 457 -20.24 14.63 -10.20
C ASP A 457 -19.78 15.28 -11.50
N SER A 458 -18.75 16.14 -11.44
CA SER A 458 -18.10 16.72 -12.60
C SER A 458 -16.66 17.13 -12.31
N VAL A 459 -15.85 17.04 -13.35
CA VAL A 459 -14.47 17.57 -13.38
C VAL A 459 -14.36 18.45 -14.62
N THR A 460 -13.67 19.58 -14.47
CA THR A 460 -13.33 20.47 -15.60
C THR A 460 -11.84 20.37 -15.86
N ARG A 461 -11.48 19.98 -17.09
CA ARG A 461 -10.09 19.91 -17.55
C ARG A 461 -10.00 20.46 -18.96
N ASP A 462 -8.99 21.28 -19.22
CA ASP A 462 -8.74 21.91 -20.52
C ASP A 462 -9.97 22.63 -21.11
N GLY A 463 -10.73 23.30 -20.22
CA GLY A 463 -11.98 23.99 -20.57
C GLY A 463 -13.18 23.08 -20.83
N VAL A 464 -13.03 21.76 -20.73
CA VAL A 464 -14.11 20.78 -20.90
C VAL A 464 -14.59 20.31 -19.54
N THR A 465 -15.83 20.65 -19.20
CA THR A 465 -16.55 20.03 -18.07
C THR A 465 -17.30 18.81 -18.55
N PHE A 466 -17.10 17.68 -17.90
CA PHE A 466 -17.87 16.46 -18.13
C PHE A 466 -18.32 15.87 -16.78
N ALA A 467 -19.44 15.17 -16.84
CA ALA A 467 -19.97 14.48 -15.68
C ALA A 467 -19.06 13.31 -15.34
N THR A 468 -18.85 13.06 -14.06
CA THR A 468 -17.99 11.99 -13.55
C THR A 468 -18.77 11.02 -12.69
N LYS A 469 -18.40 9.74 -12.77
CA LYS A 469 -18.88 8.66 -11.91
C LYS A 469 -17.72 7.70 -11.65
N ASP A 470 -17.74 7.07 -10.47
CA ASP A 470 -16.81 5.99 -10.14
C ASP A 470 -17.07 4.74 -11.01
N SER A 471 -18.34 4.46 -11.31
CA SER A 471 -18.77 3.20 -11.94
C SER A 471 -18.49 3.09 -13.44
N ASP A 472 -18.10 4.16 -14.14
CA ASP A 472 -17.97 4.21 -15.61
C ASP A 472 -16.60 4.70 -16.11
N ASN A 473 -15.61 4.81 -15.21
CA ASN A 473 -14.26 5.33 -15.45
C ASN A 473 -14.14 6.83 -15.73
N SER A 474 -15.23 7.56 -15.90
CA SER A 474 -15.16 8.98 -16.24
C SER A 474 -14.47 9.82 -15.17
N LEU A 475 -14.55 9.43 -13.88
CA LEU A 475 -13.81 10.08 -12.80
C LEU A 475 -12.29 9.97 -12.99
N CYS A 476 -11.76 8.77 -13.23
CA CYS A 476 -10.32 8.55 -13.38
C CYS A 476 -9.84 9.12 -14.73
N LEU A 477 -10.56 8.83 -15.81
CA LEU A 477 -10.20 9.31 -17.14
C LEU A 477 -10.31 10.83 -17.28
N ALA A 478 -10.92 11.52 -16.31
CA ALA A 478 -10.87 12.96 -16.25
C ALA A 478 -9.44 13.50 -16.22
N CYS A 479 -8.59 12.86 -15.43
CA CYS A 479 -7.19 13.21 -15.25
C CYS A 479 -6.24 12.29 -16.06
N HIS A 480 -6.71 11.12 -16.47
CA HIS A 480 -5.88 10.12 -17.14
C HIS A 480 -6.16 9.95 -18.64
N ALA A 481 -7.02 10.76 -19.28
CA ALA A 481 -7.32 10.62 -20.71
C ALA A 481 -6.06 10.47 -21.59
N ASP A 482 -5.05 11.32 -21.38
CA ASP A 482 -3.80 11.31 -22.16
C ASP A 482 -3.01 10.00 -22.00
N ASP A 483 -3.07 9.37 -20.82
CA ASP A 483 -2.43 8.06 -20.57
C ASP A 483 -3.00 6.95 -21.45
N PHE A 484 -4.22 7.16 -21.96
CA PHE A 484 -4.94 6.25 -22.84
C PHE A 484 -4.92 6.71 -24.30
N SER A 485 -4.17 7.77 -24.62
CA SER A 485 -4.21 8.45 -25.92
C SER A 485 -5.63 8.91 -26.29
N LEU A 486 -6.37 9.39 -25.29
CA LEU A 486 -7.70 9.96 -25.42
C LEU A 486 -7.64 11.45 -25.09
N THR A 487 -8.53 12.23 -25.69
CA THR A 487 -8.78 13.61 -25.26
C THR A 487 -9.93 13.65 -24.23
N PRO A 488 -10.07 14.73 -23.44
CA PRO A 488 -11.25 14.93 -22.60
C PRO A 488 -12.59 14.83 -23.37
N ASN A 489 -12.61 15.22 -24.65
CA ASN A 489 -13.78 15.09 -25.51
C ASN A 489 -14.08 13.64 -25.89
N ASP A 490 -13.06 12.81 -26.09
CA ASP A 490 -13.24 11.37 -26.34
C ASP A 490 -13.86 10.69 -25.11
N VAL A 491 -13.35 11.01 -23.92
CA VAL A 491 -13.92 10.49 -22.66
C VAL A 491 -15.38 10.90 -22.52
N LYS A 492 -15.70 12.17 -22.83
CA LYS A 492 -17.06 12.71 -22.73
C LYS A 492 -18.05 12.13 -23.73
N SER A 493 -17.61 11.89 -24.97
CA SER A 493 -18.54 11.71 -26.11
C SER A 493 -18.32 10.43 -26.91
N ASN A 494 -17.25 9.67 -26.65
CA ASN A 494 -16.85 8.51 -27.44
C ASN A 494 -16.62 7.26 -26.57
N PRO A 495 -17.69 6.62 -26.06
CA PRO A 495 -17.58 5.44 -25.21
C PRO A 495 -16.89 4.25 -25.90
N ALA A 496 -16.94 4.19 -27.25
CA ALA A 496 -16.25 3.15 -28.02
C ALA A 496 -14.72 3.32 -28.00
N ALA A 497 -14.23 4.56 -28.10
CA ALA A 497 -12.80 4.85 -27.95
C ALA A 497 -12.33 4.57 -26.52
N VAL A 498 -13.10 4.98 -25.51
CA VAL A 498 -12.83 4.66 -24.10
C VAL A 498 -12.72 3.15 -23.90
N ARG A 499 -13.73 2.39 -24.33
CA ARG A 499 -13.71 0.92 -24.24
C ARG A 499 -12.47 0.33 -24.90
N THR A 500 -12.16 0.74 -26.13
CA THR A 500 -10.99 0.23 -26.87
C THR A 500 -9.70 0.53 -26.13
N ALA A 501 -9.53 1.76 -25.64
CA ALA A 501 -8.32 2.16 -24.93
C ALA A 501 -8.17 1.46 -23.59
N VAL A 502 -9.25 1.29 -22.83
CA VAL A 502 -9.22 0.56 -21.55
C VAL A 502 -8.95 -0.94 -21.76
N VAL A 503 -9.56 -1.57 -22.76
CA VAL A 503 -9.27 -2.97 -23.12
C VAL A 503 -7.81 -3.15 -23.55
N ARG A 504 -7.26 -2.22 -24.32
CA ARG A 504 -5.83 -2.21 -24.67
C ARG A 504 -4.97 -2.10 -23.42
N HIS A 505 -5.27 -1.16 -22.53
CA HIS A 505 -4.53 -0.95 -21.28
C HIS A 505 -4.51 -2.20 -20.40
N ILE A 506 -5.65 -2.85 -20.16
CA ILE A 506 -5.68 -4.09 -19.36
C ILE A 506 -4.97 -5.25 -20.07
N GLY A 507 -4.92 -5.23 -21.41
CA GLY A 507 -4.10 -6.13 -22.22
C GLY A 507 -2.61 -5.93 -22.00
N GLU A 508 -2.16 -4.67 -22.03
CA GLU A 508 -0.77 -4.28 -21.85
C GLU A 508 -0.28 -4.51 -20.41
N GLU A 509 -1.09 -4.19 -19.41
CA GLU A 509 -0.67 -4.25 -18.00
C GLU A 509 -0.88 -5.62 -17.35
N ALA A 510 -1.86 -6.39 -17.80
CA ALA A 510 -2.28 -7.61 -17.12
C ALA A 510 -2.62 -8.77 -18.08
N VAL A 511 -2.34 -8.64 -19.38
CA VAL A 511 -2.60 -9.68 -20.40
C VAL A 511 -4.10 -10.05 -20.45
N MET A 512 -4.98 -9.08 -20.21
CA MET A 512 -6.44 -9.26 -20.16
C MET A 512 -7.15 -8.69 -21.39
N ALA A 513 -6.51 -8.64 -22.55
CA ALA A 513 -7.07 -7.99 -23.75
C ALA A 513 -8.40 -8.61 -24.24
N GLN A 514 -8.70 -9.85 -23.84
CA GLN A 514 -9.94 -10.56 -24.19
C GLN A 514 -11.02 -10.47 -23.11
N ALA A 515 -10.76 -9.79 -21.98
CA ALA A 515 -11.73 -9.67 -20.90
C ALA A 515 -12.97 -8.86 -21.32
N PRO A 516 -14.18 -9.24 -20.87
CA PRO A 516 -15.39 -8.49 -21.16
C PRO A 516 -15.34 -7.14 -20.46
N TYR A 517 -15.25 -6.05 -21.20
CA TYR A 517 -15.37 -4.70 -20.65
C TYR A 517 -16.80 -4.44 -20.18
N ASP A 518 -16.99 -4.35 -18.86
CA ASP A 518 -18.26 -4.16 -18.17
C ASP A 518 -18.04 -3.42 -16.83
N PRO A 519 -17.71 -2.11 -16.87
CA PRO A 519 -17.34 -1.35 -15.68
C PRO A 519 -18.53 -1.09 -14.72
N GLU A 520 -19.75 -0.98 -15.24
CA GLU A 520 -20.96 -0.69 -14.47
C GLU A 520 -21.60 -1.96 -13.88
N GLY A 521 -21.46 -3.11 -14.52
CA GLY A 521 -21.98 -4.40 -14.05
C GLY A 521 -20.97 -5.15 -13.17
N THR A 522 -20.26 -6.09 -13.79
CA THR A 522 -19.27 -6.96 -13.13
C THR A 522 -18.04 -6.21 -12.61
N GLY A 523 -17.83 -4.95 -13.04
CA GLY A 523 -16.70 -4.12 -12.66
C GLY A 523 -15.43 -4.40 -13.45
N VAL A 524 -15.49 -5.27 -14.47
CA VAL A 524 -14.33 -5.62 -15.31
C VAL A 524 -14.02 -4.46 -16.24
N GLY A 525 -12.76 -3.98 -16.19
CA GLY A 525 -12.36 -2.76 -16.89
C GLY A 525 -12.77 -1.48 -16.15
N ARG A 526 -13.28 -1.55 -14.92
CA ARG A 526 -13.46 -0.37 -14.06
C ARG A 526 -12.15 -0.04 -13.32
N CYS A 527 -11.66 1.18 -13.47
CA CYS A 527 -10.43 1.67 -12.86
C CYS A 527 -10.42 1.46 -11.34
N SER A 528 -11.49 1.84 -10.62
CA SER A 528 -11.58 1.71 -9.16
C SER A 528 -11.62 0.26 -8.67
N THR A 529 -12.12 -0.69 -9.45
CA THR A 529 -12.07 -2.12 -9.08
C THR A 529 -10.63 -2.64 -9.08
N CYS A 530 -9.81 -2.20 -10.05
CA CYS A 530 -8.44 -2.67 -10.20
C CYS A 530 -7.44 -1.86 -9.38
N HIS A 531 -7.59 -0.53 -9.33
CA HIS A 531 -6.64 0.35 -8.64
C HIS A 531 -7.05 0.67 -7.21
N MET A 532 -8.32 0.46 -6.85
CA MET A 532 -8.84 0.73 -5.51
C MET A 532 -9.68 -0.46 -4.98
N PRO A 533 -9.24 -1.74 -5.09
CA PRO A 533 -10.05 -2.86 -4.60
C PRO A 533 -10.49 -2.70 -3.13
N LYS A 534 -11.66 -3.26 -2.79
CA LYS A 534 -12.26 -3.15 -1.46
C LYS A 534 -11.59 -4.09 -0.45
N THR A 535 -10.48 -3.67 0.15
CA THR A 535 -9.74 -4.48 1.14
C THR A 535 -10.11 -4.16 2.59
N SER A 536 -10.62 -2.95 2.83
CA SER A 536 -10.98 -2.45 4.15
C SER A 536 -12.45 -2.69 4.45
N SER A 537 -12.77 -2.93 5.72
CA SER A 537 -14.15 -3.15 6.15
C SER A 537 -14.56 -2.23 7.30
N SER A 538 -15.74 -1.61 7.16
CA SER A 538 -16.48 -0.89 8.17
C SER A 538 -17.38 -1.84 8.95
N ALA A 539 -18.10 -2.72 8.25
CA ALA A 539 -19.09 -3.61 8.84
C ALA A 539 -18.98 -5.03 8.26
N ILE A 540 -18.91 -5.14 6.94
CA ILE A 540 -19.13 -6.41 6.26
C ILE A 540 -17.85 -6.85 5.58
N ARG A 541 -17.58 -8.15 5.70
CA ARG A 541 -16.68 -8.87 4.82
C ARG A 541 -17.44 -9.95 4.10
N LYS A 542 -17.35 -9.99 2.78
CA LYS A 542 -17.91 -11.07 1.97
C LYS A 542 -16.82 -12.10 1.73
N THR A 543 -17.14 -13.37 1.98
CA THR A 543 -16.22 -14.48 1.69
C THR A 543 -16.40 -14.92 0.24
N PHE A 544 -15.28 -15.12 -0.45
CA PHE A 544 -15.20 -15.65 -1.82
C PHE A 544 -14.48 -16.99 -1.82
N GLY A 545 -14.67 -17.78 -2.88
CA GLY A 545 -14.09 -19.11 -3.02
C GLY A 545 -12.64 -19.20 -2.51
N LEU A 546 -12.30 -20.30 -1.83
CA LEU A 546 -11.06 -20.50 -1.07
C LEU A 546 -10.89 -19.66 0.21
N GLY A 547 -11.93 -18.96 0.66
CA GLY A 547 -11.95 -18.28 1.96
C GLY A 547 -11.51 -16.82 1.94
N LEU A 548 -11.20 -16.23 0.78
CA LEU A 548 -10.81 -14.82 0.62
C LEU A 548 -11.90 -13.87 1.12
N GLN A 549 -11.52 -12.73 1.71
CA GLN A 549 -12.47 -11.74 2.24
C GLN A 549 -12.36 -10.40 1.51
N GLU A 550 -13.45 -9.93 0.91
CA GLU A 550 -13.59 -8.55 0.41
C GLU A 550 -14.27 -7.70 1.47
N GLY A 551 -13.76 -6.49 1.66
CA GLY A 551 -14.38 -5.49 2.52
C GLY A 551 -15.49 -4.70 1.81
N ASP A 552 -15.90 -3.60 2.44
CA ASP A 552 -16.94 -2.68 1.96
C ASP A 552 -16.41 -1.27 1.65
N ILE A 553 -15.10 -1.04 1.83
CA ILE A 553 -14.41 0.24 1.58
C ILE A 553 -13.26 0.05 0.59
N HIS A 554 -13.24 0.91 -0.43
CA HIS A 554 -12.13 1.01 -1.39
C HIS A 554 -10.83 1.41 -0.69
N ASN A 555 -9.73 0.70 -0.99
CA ASN A 555 -8.41 1.19 -0.59
C ASN A 555 -8.04 2.43 -1.42
N HIS A 556 -7.28 3.35 -0.83
CA HIS A 556 -6.87 4.59 -1.49
C HIS A 556 -5.37 4.58 -1.83
N SER A 557 -4.76 3.39 -1.96
CA SER A 557 -3.36 3.29 -2.36
C SER A 557 -3.18 3.52 -3.86
N PHE A 558 -4.26 3.40 -4.65
CA PHE A 558 -4.32 3.48 -6.11
C PHE A 558 -3.41 2.48 -6.86
N ASN A 559 -2.72 1.61 -6.12
CA ASN A 559 -1.86 0.58 -6.64
C ASN A 559 -2.67 -0.67 -6.94
N ILE A 560 -2.28 -1.38 -7.99
CA ILE A 560 -2.77 -2.74 -8.24
C ILE A 560 -2.26 -3.61 -7.09
N ILE A 561 -3.19 -4.19 -6.34
CA ILE A 561 -2.93 -5.23 -5.37
C ILE A 561 -2.78 -6.53 -6.15
N TRP A 562 -1.54 -6.96 -6.34
CA TRP A 562 -1.26 -8.17 -7.13
C TRP A 562 -1.66 -9.45 -6.39
N PRO A 563 -2.00 -10.53 -7.13
CA PRO A 563 -2.23 -11.87 -6.59
C PRO A 563 -1.24 -12.38 -5.53
N SER A 564 0.07 -12.09 -5.67
CA SER A 564 1.13 -12.58 -4.77
C SER A 564 0.90 -12.27 -3.30
N VAL A 565 0.26 -11.15 -3.00
CA VAL A 565 0.02 -10.71 -1.62
C VAL A 565 -0.97 -11.62 -0.88
N ASN A 566 -1.79 -12.35 -1.64
CA ASN A 566 -2.73 -13.33 -1.13
C ASN A 566 -2.10 -14.72 -1.01
N VAL A 567 -0.86 -14.91 -1.47
CA VAL A 567 -0.16 -16.20 -1.41
C VAL A 567 0.90 -16.12 -0.32
N VAL A 568 0.63 -16.73 0.83
CA VAL A 568 1.65 -16.92 1.87
C VAL A 568 2.35 -18.26 1.61
N ALA A 569 3.63 -18.31 1.94
CA ALA A 569 4.59 -19.35 1.59
C ALA A 569 4.10 -20.80 1.74
N TYR A 570 4.71 -21.66 0.91
CA TYR A 570 4.62 -23.10 0.88
C TYR A 570 4.84 -23.72 2.26
N ASP A 571 3.79 -24.34 2.79
CA ASP A 571 3.92 -25.32 3.86
C ASP A 571 3.79 -26.69 3.16
N ASN A 572 4.88 -27.47 3.11
CA ASN A 572 4.95 -28.80 2.48
C ASN A 572 4.53 -28.89 0.99
N GLY A 573 4.90 -27.91 0.16
CA GLY A 573 4.65 -27.98 -1.28
C GLY A 573 3.21 -27.67 -1.70
N GLN A 574 2.34 -27.22 -0.78
CA GLN A 574 1.00 -26.72 -1.10
C GLN A 574 0.93 -25.19 -0.96
N LEU A 575 0.34 -24.54 -1.97
CA LEU A 575 0.04 -23.11 -1.97
C LEU A 575 -0.98 -22.80 -0.86
N LYS A 576 -0.60 -22.04 0.18
CA LYS A 576 -1.57 -21.51 1.15
C LYS A 576 -1.95 -20.08 0.78
N VAL A 577 -3.18 -19.92 0.34
CA VAL A 577 -3.79 -18.60 0.17
C VAL A 577 -4.05 -18.03 1.56
N ASN A 578 -3.53 -16.84 1.87
CA ASN A 578 -3.99 -16.10 3.03
C ASN A 578 -5.45 -15.71 2.77
N ALA A 579 -6.36 -16.29 3.54
CA ALA A 579 -7.81 -16.13 3.43
C ALA A 579 -8.29 -14.67 3.66
N ALA A 580 -7.42 -13.73 4.00
CA ALA A 580 -7.86 -12.45 4.54
C ALA A 580 -8.08 -11.32 3.52
N MET A 581 -7.50 -11.32 2.30
CA MET A 581 -7.55 -10.14 1.40
C MET A 581 -7.95 -10.46 -0.05
N VAL A 582 -8.80 -9.64 -0.66
CA VAL A 582 -9.04 -9.66 -2.11
C VAL A 582 -7.97 -8.84 -2.85
N SER A 583 -7.47 -9.36 -3.97
CA SER A 583 -6.54 -8.66 -4.87
C SER A 583 -7.30 -8.02 -6.03
N SER A 584 -6.68 -7.07 -6.73
CA SER A 584 -7.24 -6.37 -7.89
C SER A 584 -7.68 -7.28 -9.04
N CYS A 585 -7.17 -8.50 -9.10
CA CYS A 585 -7.43 -9.46 -10.18
C CYS A 585 -8.47 -10.53 -9.80
N TYR A 586 -8.89 -10.61 -8.52
CA TYR A 586 -9.69 -11.71 -7.96
C TYR A 586 -11.02 -11.26 -7.30
N GLY A 587 -11.60 -10.13 -7.73
CA GLY A 587 -12.78 -9.48 -7.11
C GLY A 587 -14.15 -10.11 -7.37
N THR A 588 -15.22 -9.32 -7.15
CA THR A 588 -16.66 -9.69 -7.09
C THR A 588 -17.22 -10.58 -8.21
N THR A 589 -16.61 -10.54 -9.41
CA THR A 589 -16.78 -11.56 -10.45
C THR A 589 -15.37 -12.04 -10.80
N PRO A 590 -14.98 -13.30 -10.52
CA PRO A 590 -13.58 -13.69 -10.70
C PRO A 590 -13.22 -13.61 -12.19
N CYS A 591 -12.46 -12.59 -12.59
CA CYS A 591 -11.76 -12.57 -13.87
C CYS A 591 -10.70 -13.67 -13.87
N HIS A 592 -10.02 -13.83 -12.74
CA HIS A 592 -9.02 -14.83 -12.48
C HIS A 592 -9.32 -15.62 -11.20
N SER A 593 -8.60 -16.72 -11.00
CA SER A 593 -8.57 -17.46 -9.74
C SER A 593 -7.13 -17.69 -9.29
N ASN A 594 -6.92 -17.80 -7.99
CA ASN A 594 -5.65 -18.22 -7.38
C ASN A 594 -5.60 -19.73 -7.15
N ASP A 595 -6.69 -20.46 -7.36
CA ASP A 595 -6.73 -21.91 -7.34
C ASP A 595 -6.10 -22.46 -8.62
N PRO A 596 -4.95 -23.17 -8.57
CA PRO A 596 -4.36 -23.79 -9.75
C PRO A 596 -5.28 -24.79 -10.45
N ALA A 597 -6.30 -25.31 -9.76
CA ALA A 597 -7.32 -26.20 -10.32
C ALA A 597 -8.46 -25.45 -11.03
N SER A 598 -8.54 -24.12 -10.89
CA SER A 598 -9.56 -23.32 -11.55
C SER A 598 -9.24 -23.10 -13.04
N PRO A 599 -10.23 -23.19 -13.94
CA PRO A 599 -10.05 -22.82 -15.35
C PRO A 599 -9.75 -21.32 -15.54
N LYS A 600 -9.85 -20.51 -14.47
CA LYS A 600 -9.51 -19.08 -14.46
C LYS A 600 -8.13 -18.80 -13.84
N TYR A 601 -7.35 -19.82 -13.53
CA TYR A 601 -5.98 -19.64 -13.04
C TYR A 601 -5.07 -19.15 -14.16
N VAL A 602 -4.42 -18.01 -13.94
CA VAL A 602 -3.42 -17.47 -14.86
C VAL A 602 -2.05 -17.55 -14.20
N LYS A 603 -1.37 -18.68 -14.47
CA LYS A 603 -0.06 -19.00 -13.91
C LYS A 603 1.00 -17.89 -14.10
N PRO A 604 1.16 -17.30 -15.31
CA PRO A 604 2.15 -16.24 -15.52
C PRO A 604 1.94 -15.02 -14.61
N LEU A 605 0.68 -14.64 -14.36
CA LEU A 605 0.34 -13.49 -13.50
C LEU A 605 0.69 -13.77 -12.04
N ALA A 606 0.38 -14.98 -11.56
CA ALA A 606 0.71 -15.41 -10.21
C ALA A 606 2.22 -15.48 -9.98
N GLU A 607 2.99 -15.92 -10.97
CA GLU A 607 4.46 -15.96 -10.90
C GLU A 607 5.09 -14.57 -11.03
N TRP A 608 4.67 -13.76 -12.00
CA TRP A 608 5.15 -12.38 -12.18
C TRP A 608 4.98 -11.55 -10.92
N SER A 609 3.84 -11.69 -10.25
CA SER A 609 3.55 -10.97 -9.02
C SER A 609 4.53 -11.24 -7.86
N ARG A 610 5.31 -12.32 -7.93
CA ARG A 610 6.36 -12.67 -6.95
C ARG A 610 7.76 -12.25 -7.41
N SER A 611 7.90 -11.71 -8.62
CA SER A 611 9.18 -11.21 -9.13
C SER A 611 9.53 -9.86 -8.51
N GLY A 612 10.84 -9.56 -8.45
CA GLY A 612 11.31 -8.23 -8.04
C GLY A 612 10.83 -7.09 -8.95
N HIS A 613 10.47 -7.39 -10.20
CA HIS A 613 9.91 -6.39 -11.13
C HIS A 613 8.47 -5.99 -10.77
N ALA A 614 7.72 -6.84 -10.07
CA ALA A 614 6.36 -6.53 -9.65
C ALA A 614 6.28 -5.71 -8.35
N ASP A 615 7.36 -5.69 -7.55
CA ASP A 615 7.48 -4.95 -6.30
C ASP A 615 7.61 -3.44 -6.54
N PHE A 616 6.46 -2.79 -6.72
CA PHE A 616 6.36 -1.34 -6.89
C PHE A 616 6.82 -0.54 -5.67
N THR A 617 7.02 -1.21 -4.54
CA THR A 617 7.44 -0.56 -3.32
C THR A 617 8.96 -0.54 -3.20
N GLY A 618 9.68 -1.33 -4.00
CA GLY A 618 11.13 -1.44 -3.95
C GLY A 618 11.85 -0.16 -4.39
N GLU A 619 13.04 0.06 -3.83
CA GLU A 619 13.93 1.18 -4.17
C GLU A 619 14.13 1.38 -5.68
N PRO A 620 14.30 0.33 -6.51
CA PRO A 620 14.48 0.50 -7.95
C PRO A 620 13.36 1.26 -8.66
N PHE A 621 12.15 1.34 -8.13
CA PHE A 621 11.04 2.06 -8.78
C PHE A 621 10.63 3.34 -8.04
N ARG A 622 11.22 3.58 -6.86
CA ARG A 622 10.85 4.69 -5.96
C ARG A 622 11.99 5.69 -5.71
N HIS A 623 13.19 5.40 -6.21
CA HIS A 623 14.37 6.25 -6.05
C HIS A 623 14.11 7.73 -6.44
N TRP A 624 13.45 7.94 -7.57
CA TRP A 624 13.20 9.28 -8.14
C TRP A 624 11.91 9.94 -7.64
N ASP A 625 11.24 9.39 -6.63
CA ASP A 625 10.01 9.99 -6.09
C ASP A 625 10.21 11.47 -5.74
N VAL A 626 11.37 11.81 -5.17
CA VAL A 626 11.75 13.19 -4.80
C VAL A 626 12.06 14.06 -6.03
N ASP A 627 12.53 13.45 -7.11
CA ASP A 627 12.93 14.14 -8.34
C ASP A 627 11.75 14.45 -9.26
N GLY A 628 10.54 13.97 -8.94
CA GLY A 628 9.30 14.23 -9.68
C GLY A 628 9.15 13.43 -10.97
N SER A 629 10.22 12.83 -11.49
CA SER A 629 10.19 11.95 -12.67
C SER A 629 11.39 11.02 -12.72
N ILE A 630 11.26 9.89 -13.41
CA ILE A 630 12.39 9.00 -13.69
C ILE A 630 13.13 9.57 -14.91
N PRO A 631 14.38 10.04 -14.78
CA PRO A 631 15.12 10.70 -15.85
C PRO A 631 15.39 9.74 -17.01
N THR A 632 15.57 10.28 -18.22
CA THR A 632 15.80 9.48 -19.45
C THR A 632 16.96 8.49 -19.32
N SER A 633 18.03 8.88 -18.61
CA SER A 633 19.20 8.03 -18.34
C SER A 633 18.89 6.78 -17.50
N CYS A 634 17.79 6.79 -16.74
CA CYS A 634 17.40 5.71 -15.83
C CYS A 634 16.11 5.00 -16.30
N ALA A 635 15.23 5.72 -16.98
CA ALA A 635 13.90 5.26 -17.36
C ALA A 635 13.91 3.98 -18.21
N LYS A 636 14.99 3.72 -18.97
CA LYS A 636 15.17 2.47 -19.74
C LYS A 636 14.88 1.22 -18.92
N CYS A 637 15.31 1.18 -17.66
CA CYS A 637 15.26 -0.02 -16.82
C CYS A 637 14.37 0.11 -15.58
N HIS A 638 13.94 1.33 -15.29
CA HIS A 638 13.17 1.64 -14.10
C HIS A 638 11.71 2.00 -14.45
N SER A 639 11.30 1.85 -15.71
CA SER A 639 9.92 2.10 -16.16
C SER A 639 9.59 1.30 -17.42
N LYS A 640 8.35 0.79 -17.52
CA LYS A 640 7.81 0.28 -18.79
C LYS A 640 7.86 1.34 -19.89
N TYR A 641 7.62 2.62 -19.58
CA TYR A 641 7.56 3.68 -20.58
C TYR A 641 8.93 3.92 -21.19
N GLY A 642 9.96 4.03 -20.34
CA GLY A 642 11.32 4.19 -20.83
C GLY A 642 11.84 2.96 -21.57
N TYR A 643 11.48 1.75 -21.12
CA TYR A 643 11.83 0.53 -21.86
C TYR A 643 11.17 0.49 -23.25
N ILE A 644 9.87 0.78 -23.34
CA ILE A 644 9.12 0.80 -24.59
C ILE A 644 9.66 1.88 -25.53
N ASP A 645 10.07 3.03 -25.00
CA ASP A 645 10.68 4.09 -25.79
C ASP A 645 12.04 3.64 -26.35
N PHE A 646 12.91 3.09 -25.48
CA PHE A 646 14.21 2.56 -25.86
C PHE A 646 14.13 1.49 -26.97
N VAL A 647 13.14 0.60 -26.91
CA VAL A 647 13.04 -0.50 -27.90
C VAL A 647 12.80 0.02 -29.33
N LYS A 648 12.26 1.24 -29.51
CA LYS A 648 11.96 1.78 -30.84
C LYS A 648 13.21 2.17 -31.63
N ASP A 649 14.18 2.81 -30.99
CA ASP A 649 15.33 3.44 -31.66
C ASP A 649 16.65 3.36 -30.86
N GLY A 650 16.65 2.68 -29.70
CA GLY A 650 17.79 2.58 -28.80
C GLY A 650 17.99 3.78 -27.88
N VAL A 651 17.05 4.73 -27.84
CA VAL A 651 17.15 5.95 -27.05
C VAL A 651 15.90 6.13 -26.19
N VAL A 652 16.07 6.63 -24.97
CA VAL A 652 14.95 7.11 -24.16
C VAL A 652 14.84 8.61 -24.35
N ASN A 653 13.80 9.03 -25.05
CA ASN A 653 13.62 10.41 -25.47
C ASN A 653 12.89 11.25 -24.42
N THR A 654 12.10 10.61 -23.54
CA THR A 654 11.29 11.30 -22.53
C THR A 654 11.48 10.69 -21.14
N SER A 655 11.53 11.54 -20.10
CA SER A 655 11.50 11.08 -18.71
C SER A 655 10.22 10.27 -18.44
N ALA A 656 10.34 9.17 -17.71
CA ALA A 656 9.18 8.36 -17.37
C ALA A 656 8.47 8.86 -16.11
N LYS A 657 7.16 8.60 -16.03
CA LYS A 657 6.32 8.98 -14.89
C LYS A 657 6.70 8.20 -13.63
N LEU A 658 6.66 8.83 -12.46
CA LEU A 658 6.83 8.12 -11.18
C LEU A 658 5.69 7.11 -10.95
N GLY A 659 5.97 6.11 -10.11
CA GLY A 659 5.04 5.00 -9.86
C GLY A 659 4.94 4.01 -11.02
N SER A 660 5.61 4.27 -12.15
CA SER A 660 5.77 3.29 -13.22
C SER A 660 6.87 2.27 -12.86
N LYS A 661 6.71 1.05 -13.37
CA LYS A 661 7.61 -0.08 -13.14
C LYS A 661 7.77 -0.87 -14.44
N ILE A 662 8.67 -1.85 -14.45
CA ILE A 662 8.64 -2.88 -15.48
C ILE A 662 7.31 -3.64 -15.36
N SER A 663 6.57 -3.76 -16.46
CA SER A 663 5.29 -4.47 -16.55
C SER A 663 5.32 -5.49 -17.70
N CYS A 664 4.24 -6.24 -17.89
CA CYS A 664 4.09 -7.19 -18.99
C CYS A 664 4.42 -6.55 -20.34
N ALA A 665 3.94 -5.31 -20.57
CA ALA A 665 4.18 -4.53 -21.78
C ALA A 665 5.64 -4.16 -22.03
N ALA A 666 6.54 -4.24 -21.04
CA ALA A 666 7.97 -4.06 -21.29
C ALA A 666 8.52 -5.21 -22.15
N CYS A 667 8.12 -6.45 -21.87
CA CYS A 667 8.64 -7.63 -22.56
C CYS A 667 7.73 -8.14 -23.67
N HIS A 668 6.41 -7.93 -23.55
CA HIS A 668 5.40 -8.41 -24.49
C HIS A 668 4.84 -7.30 -25.36
N SER A 669 4.31 -7.69 -26.52
CA SER A 669 3.60 -6.78 -27.41
C SER A 669 2.23 -6.39 -26.83
N SER A 670 1.70 -5.26 -27.29
CA SER A 670 0.41 -4.70 -26.85
C SER A 670 -0.81 -5.49 -27.32
N ASP A 671 -0.63 -6.50 -28.18
CA ASP A 671 -1.72 -7.24 -28.80
C ASP A 671 -2.35 -8.26 -27.84
N GLY A 672 -1.74 -8.48 -26.67
CA GLY A 672 -2.26 -9.38 -25.64
C GLY A 672 -2.27 -10.86 -26.02
N ASP A 673 -1.56 -11.22 -27.10
CA ASP A 673 -1.44 -12.58 -27.64
C ASP A 673 -0.27 -13.37 -27.03
N GLY A 674 0.43 -12.78 -26.06
CA GLY A 674 1.58 -13.37 -25.39
C GLY A 674 2.90 -13.28 -26.17
N THR A 675 2.91 -12.70 -27.38
CA THR A 675 4.14 -12.53 -28.16
C THR A 675 5.10 -11.54 -27.48
N THR A 676 6.40 -11.83 -27.53
CA THR A 676 7.43 -10.94 -27.00
C THR A 676 7.73 -9.80 -27.97
N ARG A 677 8.21 -8.67 -27.46
CA ARG A 677 8.74 -7.59 -28.29
C ARG A 677 9.92 -8.04 -29.13
N TYR A 678 10.75 -8.93 -28.60
CA TYR A 678 11.83 -9.54 -29.37
C TYR A 678 11.30 -10.27 -30.61
N ALA A 679 10.21 -11.05 -30.49
CA ALA A 679 9.63 -11.75 -31.64
C ALA A 679 9.04 -10.80 -32.70
N ARG A 680 8.67 -9.59 -32.31
CA ARG A 680 8.06 -8.57 -33.20
C ARG A 680 9.01 -7.47 -33.67
N ARG A 681 10.26 -7.50 -33.22
CA ARG A 681 11.29 -6.53 -33.60
C ARG A 681 11.53 -6.58 -35.12
N ALA A 682 11.86 -5.45 -35.70
CA ALA A 682 12.45 -5.39 -37.03
C ALA A 682 13.96 -5.69 -36.96
N ALA A 683 14.53 -6.11 -38.09
CA ALA A 683 15.98 -6.28 -38.21
C ALA A 683 16.67 -4.91 -38.01
N GLY A 684 17.68 -4.87 -37.15
CA GLY A 684 18.38 -3.62 -36.78
C GLY A 684 17.79 -2.87 -35.58
N ASP A 685 16.70 -3.34 -34.97
CA ASP A 685 16.17 -2.77 -33.72
C ASP A 685 17.16 -2.93 -32.55
N ALA A 686 16.99 -2.13 -31.51
CA ALA A 686 17.81 -2.18 -30.29
C ALA A 686 17.77 -3.56 -29.58
N LEU A 687 16.75 -4.38 -29.85
CA LEU A 687 16.62 -5.75 -29.36
C LEU A 687 17.28 -6.80 -30.25
N ASP A 688 17.65 -6.47 -31.48
CA ASP A 688 18.29 -7.41 -32.40
C ASP A 688 19.77 -7.61 -32.05
N ASN A 689 20.43 -6.52 -31.64
CA ASN A 689 21.81 -6.52 -31.17
C ASN A 689 21.97 -5.49 -30.02
N VAL A 690 22.07 -5.98 -28.79
CA VAL A 690 22.10 -5.14 -27.59
C VAL A 690 23.49 -4.54 -27.40
N VAL A 691 23.57 -3.21 -27.33
CA VAL A 691 24.84 -2.47 -27.18
C VAL A 691 25.21 -2.30 -25.71
N PHE A 692 26.32 -2.90 -25.32
CA PHE A 692 26.89 -2.81 -23.98
C PHE A 692 27.63 -1.49 -23.77
N PRO A 693 27.90 -1.07 -22.51
CA PRO A 693 28.66 0.15 -22.21
C PRO A 693 30.06 0.23 -22.84
N SER A 694 30.64 -0.92 -23.25
CA SER A 694 31.89 -0.98 -24.01
C SER A 694 31.77 -0.58 -25.48
N GLY A 695 30.55 -0.35 -25.98
CA GLY A 695 30.23 -0.12 -27.39
C GLY A 695 30.06 -1.39 -28.21
N VAL A 696 30.26 -2.57 -27.61
CA VAL A 696 30.11 -3.85 -28.30
C VAL A 696 28.64 -4.27 -28.33
N GLY A 697 28.13 -4.59 -29.52
CA GLY A 697 26.81 -5.21 -29.69
C GLY A 697 26.88 -6.74 -29.51
N LYS A 698 25.96 -7.30 -28.72
CA LYS A 698 25.78 -8.75 -28.58
C LYS A 698 24.33 -9.18 -28.67
N THR A 699 24.13 -10.41 -29.12
CA THR A 699 22.83 -11.04 -29.25
C THR A 699 22.89 -12.49 -28.79
N LEU A 700 21.82 -12.94 -28.13
CA LEU A 700 21.53 -14.33 -27.81
C LEU A 700 20.65 -15.00 -28.89
N ALA A 701 20.25 -14.24 -29.91
CA ALA A 701 19.31 -14.66 -30.94
C ALA A 701 17.95 -15.16 -30.41
N ASP A 702 17.58 -14.82 -29.17
CA ASP A 702 16.29 -15.11 -28.56
C ASP A 702 15.78 -13.96 -27.65
N ALA A 703 14.67 -14.20 -26.95
CA ALA A 703 14.05 -13.21 -26.07
C ALA A 703 14.91 -12.81 -24.86
N SER A 704 16.05 -13.47 -24.59
CA SER A 704 17.01 -13.05 -23.56
C SER A 704 17.59 -11.67 -23.83
N ASN A 705 17.59 -11.21 -25.09
CA ASN A 705 17.97 -9.84 -25.43
C ASN A 705 17.10 -8.81 -24.69
N LEU A 706 15.85 -9.13 -24.33
CA LEU A 706 15.01 -8.26 -23.51
C LEU A 706 15.64 -7.97 -22.15
N CYS A 707 16.22 -8.99 -21.52
CA CYS A 707 16.87 -8.91 -20.21
C CYS A 707 18.20 -8.16 -20.30
N MET A 708 18.97 -8.41 -21.36
CA MET A 708 20.30 -7.84 -21.58
C MET A 708 20.27 -6.30 -21.65
N VAL A 709 19.20 -5.70 -22.17
CA VAL A 709 19.04 -4.24 -22.24
C VAL A 709 19.29 -3.54 -20.90
N CYS A 710 18.91 -4.20 -19.81
CA CYS A 710 19.02 -3.67 -18.45
C CYS A 710 20.10 -4.34 -17.61
N HIS A 711 20.24 -5.66 -17.72
CA HIS A 711 21.24 -6.42 -16.98
C HIS A 711 22.66 -6.35 -17.57
N GLN A 712 22.94 -5.36 -18.43
CA GLN A 712 24.26 -5.08 -19.02
C GLN A 712 25.15 -4.16 -18.17
N GLY A 713 24.62 -3.55 -17.11
CA GLY A 713 25.31 -2.49 -16.37
C GLY A 713 25.36 -1.14 -17.13
N GLN A 714 26.01 -0.15 -16.52
CA GLN A 714 26.16 1.23 -17.01
C GLN A 714 27.62 1.61 -17.30
N ALA A 715 28.59 0.79 -16.89
CA ALA A 715 30.01 1.01 -17.15
C ALA A 715 30.72 -0.30 -17.52
N SER A 716 31.92 -0.15 -18.06
CA SER A 716 32.81 -1.22 -18.50
C SER A 716 34.28 -0.78 -18.30
N LYS A 717 35.24 -1.63 -18.68
CA LYS A 717 36.65 -1.25 -18.77
C LYS A 717 36.87 0.09 -19.51
N VAL A 718 36.11 0.36 -20.57
CA VAL A 718 36.27 1.57 -21.40
C VAL A 718 36.11 2.85 -20.58
N GLN A 719 35.12 2.91 -19.68
CA GLN A 719 34.88 4.07 -18.84
C GLN A 719 36.02 4.26 -17.81
N VAL A 720 36.57 3.17 -17.27
CA VAL A 720 37.71 3.21 -16.35
C VAL A 720 38.97 3.70 -17.05
N ASP A 721 39.30 3.14 -18.22
CA ASP A 721 40.45 3.58 -19.02
C ASP A 721 40.35 5.05 -19.43
N THR A 722 39.15 5.48 -19.84
CA THR A 722 38.88 6.87 -20.21
C THR A 722 39.09 7.82 -19.04
N ALA A 723 38.61 7.45 -17.84
CA ALA A 723 38.82 8.26 -16.64
C ALA A 723 40.30 8.38 -16.27
N ILE A 724 41.06 7.27 -16.37
CA ILE A 724 42.50 7.25 -16.11
C ILE A 724 43.26 8.09 -17.14
N ALA A 725 42.92 7.97 -18.43
CA ALA A 725 43.59 8.70 -19.50
C ALA A 725 43.34 10.23 -19.45
N ASN A 726 42.18 10.64 -18.91
CA ASN A 726 41.80 12.05 -18.81
C ASN A 726 42.29 12.73 -17.52
N ASP A 727 43.05 12.04 -16.67
CA ASP A 727 43.57 12.60 -15.42
C ASP A 727 44.73 13.57 -15.69
N PRO A 728 44.58 14.88 -15.41
CA PRO A 728 45.54 15.91 -15.84
C PRO A 728 46.86 15.93 -15.05
N LEU A 729 46.99 15.12 -14.00
CA LEU A 729 48.20 14.99 -13.19
C LEU A 729 48.77 13.58 -13.39
N ASP A 730 50.02 13.50 -13.84
CA ASP A 730 50.76 12.25 -14.05
C ASP A 730 50.96 11.50 -12.71
N ASN A 731 49.93 10.74 -12.30
CA ASN A 731 49.84 9.83 -11.15
C ASN A 731 50.30 10.35 -9.78
N SER A 732 50.59 11.65 -9.64
CA SER A 732 51.35 12.16 -8.50
C SER A 732 50.52 12.85 -7.41
N ILE A 733 49.23 13.13 -7.64
CA ILE A 733 48.13 13.32 -6.67
C ILE A 733 46.85 13.42 -7.53
N ASN A 734 46.09 12.32 -7.65
CA ASN A 734 45.09 12.14 -8.72
C ASN A 734 43.65 12.19 -8.19
N ASN A 735 42.81 13.02 -8.84
CA ASN A 735 41.43 13.36 -8.49
C ASN A 735 40.39 12.35 -9.04
N LEU A 736 40.78 11.09 -9.26
CA LEU A 736 39.89 10.09 -9.83
C LEU A 736 38.70 9.83 -8.90
N THR A 737 37.52 9.81 -9.49
CA THR A 737 36.27 9.46 -8.80
C THR A 737 35.88 8.03 -9.13
N PHE A 738 35.23 7.37 -8.16
CA PHE A 738 34.75 6.01 -8.32
C PHE A 738 33.76 5.87 -9.50
N ILE A 739 33.89 4.77 -10.26
CA ILE A 739 33.02 4.41 -11.37
C ILE A 739 32.19 3.19 -10.95
N ASN A 740 30.88 3.26 -11.12
CA ASN A 740 29.97 2.18 -10.75
C ASN A 740 29.48 1.43 -11.99
N ILE A 741 29.62 0.10 -12.02
CA ILE A 741 29.02 -0.74 -13.06
C ILE A 741 27.48 -0.69 -13.05
N HIS A 742 26.86 -0.29 -11.93
CA HIS A 742 25.40 -0.30 -11.74
C HIS A 742 24.82 -1.73 -11.70
N TYR A 743 23.70 -1.90 -10.99
CA TYR A 743 23.36 -3.16 -10.31
C TYR A 743 22.94 -4.33 -11.21
N PHE A 744 23.13 -5.56 -10.72
CA PHE A 744 22.72 -6.83 -11.34
C PHE A 744 23.15 -6.94 -12.81
N ALA A 745 24.44 -6.64 -13.06
CA ALA A 745 25.06 -6.67 -14.39
C ALA A 745 25.35 -8.11 -14.88
N ALA A 746 24.34 -8.99 -14.77
CA ALA A 746 24.42 -10.41 -15.09
C ALA A 746 24.83 -10.65 -16.54
N ALA A 747 24.32 -9.88 -17.50
CA ALA A 747 24.68 -10.03 -18.91
C ALA A 747 26.15 -9.62 -19.16
N ALA A 748 26.63 -8.59 -18.48
CA ALA A 748 28.03 -8.17 -18.60
C ALA A 748 28.98 -9.25 -18.08
N THR A 749 28.62 -9.89 -16.96
CA THR A 749 29.37 -11.02 -16.40
C THR A 749 29.26 -12.25 -17.29
N PHE A 750 28.06 -12.57 -17.77
CA PHE A 750 27.79 -13.72 -18.64
C PHE A 750 28.62 -13.68 -19.93
N PHE A 751 28.75 -12.52 -20.59
CA PHE A 751 29.57 -12.36 -21.80
C PHE A 751 31.08 -12.16 -21.54
N GLY A 752 31.48 -11.83 -20.30
CA GLY A 752 32.88 -11.70 -19.90
C GLY A 752 33.70 -10.77 -20.81
N THR A 753 34.87 -11.23 -21.28
CA THR A 753 35.79 -10.45 -22.14
C THR A 753 35.20 -9.97 -23.45
N GLU A 754 34.11 -10.58 -23.91
CA GLU A 754 33.46 -10.16 -25.15
C GLU A 754 32.81 -8.78 -25.03
N VAL A 755 32.42 -8.37 -23.83
CA VAL A 755 31.80 -7.06 -23.55
C VAL A 755 32.58 -6.25 -22.52
N ARG A 756 33.59 -6.85 -21.86
CA ARG A 756 34.53 -6.20 -20.94
C ARG A 756 33.83 -5.43 -19.82
N GLY A 757 32.80 -6.06 -19.24
CA GLY A 757 32.05 -5.49 -18.12
C GLY A 757 32.95 -5.22 -16.92
N GLY A 758 33.83 -6.17 -16.59
CA GLY A 758 34.90 -5.99 -15.62
C GLY A 758 36.10 -5.23 -16.18
N TYR A 759 36.94 -4.72 -15.28
CA TYR A 759 38.24 -4.18 -15.66
C TYR A 759 39.25 -5.31 -15.87
N GLU A 760 39.65 -5.49 -17.11
CA GLU A 760 40.64 -6.47 -17.55
C GLU A 760 42.04 -5.84 -17.61
N TYR A 761 43.03 -6.51 -17.02
CA TYR A 761 44.42 -6.06 -17.02
C TYR A 761 45.14 -6.51 -18.29
N ASP A 762 46.02 -5.64 -18.80
CA ASP A 762 46.76 -5.90 -20.04
C ASP A 762 47.64 -7.15 -19.91
N ASN A 763 47.86 -7.85 -21.03
CA ASN A 763 48.62 -9.10 -21.12
C ASN A 763 48.04 -10.30 -20.34
N GLN A 764 46.80 -10.21 -19.85
CA GLN A 764 46.08 -11.35 -19.29
C GLN A 764 44.99 -11.82 -20.26
N VAL A 765 44.67 -13.11 -20.19
CA VAL A 765 43.54 -13.69 -20.92
C VAL A 765 42.38 -13.85 -19.95
N TYR A 766 41.20 -13.36 -20.37
CA TYR A 766 39.97 -13.45 -19.62
C TYR A 766 38.96 -14.36 -20.32
N SER A 767 38.10 -14.98 -19.53
CA SER A 767 37.02 -15.83 -20.04
C SER A 767 36.00 -14.99 -20.82
N GLY A 768 35.64 -15.47 -22.01
CA GLY A 768 34.52 -14.93 -22.79
C GLY A 768 33.18 -15.37 -22.25
N ARG A 769 32.19 -15.40 -23.15
CA ARG A 769 30.84 -15.81 -22.79
C ARG A 769 30.85 -17.19 -22.13
N LEU A 770 30.09 -17.33 -21.04
CA LEU A 770 29.78 -18.64 -20.50
C LEU A 770 28.93 -19.41 -21.52
N VAL A 771 29.53 -20.43 -22.14
CA VAL A 771 28.79 -21.39 -22.96
C VAL A 771 28.39 -22.56 -22.08
N HIS A 772 27.11 -22.87 -22.08
CA HIS A 772 26.51 -23.98 -21.38
C HIS A 772 25.89 -24.96 -22.40
N THR A 773 25.27 -26.04 -21.91
CA THR A 773 24.55 -26.97 -22.77
C THR A 773 23.47 -26.24 -23.57
N PRO A 774 23.17 -26.63 -24.84
CA PRO A 774 22.12 -26.01 -25.64
C PRO A 774 20.71 -26.03 -25.04
N ALA A 775 20.56 -26.68 -23.89
CA ALA A 775 19.33 -26.73 -23.12
C ALA A 775 19.18 -25.56 -22.11
N ARG A 776 20.28 -24.88 -21.78
CA ARG A 776 20.43 -23.92 -20.68
C ARG A 776 21.56 -22.91 -20.99
N ASP A 777 21.61 -22.42 -22.22
CA ASP A 777 22.65 -21.50 -22.71
C ASP A 777 22.19 -20.03 -22.80
N THR A 778 20.89 -19.77 -22.60
CA THR A 778 20.35 -18.40 -22.64
C THR A 778 19.67 -18.01 -21.32
N CYS A 779 19.44 -16.72 -21.11
CA CYS A 779 18.83 -16.21 -19.88
C CYS A 779 17.44 -16.83 -19.66
N ILE A 780 16.61 -16.87 -20.72
CA ILE A 780 15.26 -17.41 -20.62
C ILE A 780 15.26 -18.92 -20.35
N GLU A 781 16.23 -19.67 -20.87
CA GLU A 781 16.29 -21.12 -20.64
C GLU A 781 16.58 -21.47 -19.18
N CYS A 782 17.36 -20.65 -18.49
CA CYS A 782 17.65 -20.81 -17.06
C CYS A 782 16.54 -20.21 -16.18
N HIS A 783 16.13 -18.97 -16.44
CA HIS A 783 15.25 -18.21 -15.56
C HIS A 783 13.76 -18.47 -15.82
N MET A 784 13.39 -18.90 -17.02
CA MET A 784 11.99 -19.14 -17.43
C MET A 784 11.71 -20.58 -17.87
N GLY A 785 12.72 -21.37 -18.25
CA GLY A 785 12.60 -22.76 -18.73
C GLY A 785 12.53 -22.90 -20.26
N ARG A 786 12.45 -24.14 -20.79
CA ARG A 786 12.36 -24.44 -22.24
C ARG A 786 10.97 -24.91 -22.68
N THR A 787 10.76 -24.95 -24.00
CA THR A 787 9.57 -25.50 -24.69
C THR A 787 9.26 -26.98 -24.34
N ALA A 788 10.23 -27.81 -23.98
CA ALA A 788 9.94 -29.18 -23.52
C ALA A 788 9.57 -29.25 -22.02
N ASP A 789 9.85 -28.18 -21.27
CA ASP A 789 9.48 -27.98 -19.87
C ASP A 789 8.07 -27.34 -19.77
N LEU A 790 7.29 -27.35 -20.88
CA LEU A 790 6.00 -26.67 -21.05
C LEU A 790 4.88 -27.31 -20.23
N ASN A 791 4.87 -26.96 -18.95
CA ASN A 791 3.73 -26.36 -18.28
C ASN A 791 4.20 -25.30 -17.26
N GLU A 792 5.47 -24.84 -17.31
CA GLU A 792 6.13 -24.13 -16.22
C GLU A 792 6.97 -22.89 -16.59
N ASN A 793 6.58 -22.12 -17.61
CA ASN A 793 7.23 -20.85 -17.95
C ASN A 793 7.27 -19.90 -16.76
N ASN A 794 8.41 -19.79 -16.09
CA ASN A 794 8.52 -19.17 -14.78
C ASN A 794 8.65 -17.64 -14.87
N HIS A 795 7.55 -16.92 -14.64
CA HIS A 795 7.56 -15.44 -14.62
C HIS A 795 8.03 -14.84 -13.30
N THR A 796 8.45 -15.65 -12.32
CA THR A 796 9.17 -15.12 -11.14
C THR A 796 10.56 -14.61 -11.52
N MET A 797 11.07 -15.02 -12.69
CA MET A 797 12.45 -14.81 -13.17
C MET A 797 13.52 -15.43 -12.26
N PHE A 798 13.13 -16.25 -11.28
CA PHE A 798 14.06 -17.03 -10.46
C PHE A 798 14.22 -18.43 -11.04
N PRO A 799 15.44 -18.90 -11.33
CA PRO A 799 15.65 -20.24 -11.87
C PRO A 799 15.25 -21.31 -10.85
N LYS A 800 14.71 -22.44 -11.33
CA LYS A 800 14.33 -23.59 -10.49
C LYS A 800 15.51 -24.53 -10.26
N THR A 801 15.65 -25.09 -9.07
CA THR A 801 16.73 -26.03 -8.73
C THR A 801 16.68 -27.33 -9.53
N GLU A 802 15.48 -27.77 -9.91
CA GLU A 802 15.23 -28.96 -10.72
C GLU A 802 15.86 -28.86 -12.11
N TYR A 803 16.00 -27.65 -12.65
CA TYR A 803 16.65 -27.42 -13.94
C TYR A 803 18.14 -27.74 -13.89
N CYS A 804 18.76 -27.62 -12.72
CA CYS A 804 20.20 -27.77 -12.52
C CYS A 804 20.55 -29.17 -12.00
N ALA A 805 19.72 -29.72 -11.11
CA ALA A 805 19.99 -30.96 -10.38
C ALA A 805 20.19 -32.19 -11.29
N VAL A 806 19.69 -32.16 -12.53
CA VAL A 806 19.91 -33.23 -13.53
C VAL A 806 21.40 -33.43 -13.86
N CYS A 807 22.20 -32.35 -13.83
CA CYS A 807 23.63 -32.39 -14.13
C CYS A 807 24.50 -31.99 -12.92
N HIS A 808 23.96 -31.18 -12.01
CA HIS A 808 24.63 -30.73 -10.78
C HIS A 808 24.01 -31.43 -9.56
N LEU A 809 24.42 -32.68 -9.32
CA LEU A 809 23.86 -33.56 -8.29
C LEU A 809 24.01 -33.04 -6.84
N SER A 810 24.88 -32.04 -6.61
CA SER A 810 25.07 -31.39 -5.31
C SER A 810 24.02 -30.33 -4.99
N VAL A 811 23.12 -29.99 -5.93
CA VAL A 811 22.04 -29.02 -5.72
C VAL A 811 20.90 -29.70 -4.95
N PRO A 812 20.52 -29.20 -3.75
CA PRO A 812 19.39 -29.75 -3.01
C PRO A 812 18.08 -29.65 -3.80
N VAL A 813 17.26 -30.71 -3.72
CA VAL A 813 15.92 -30.81 -4.31
C VAL A 813 15.00 -31.46 -3.24
N PRO A 814 13.74 -31.00 -3.05
CA PRO A 814 13.01 -29.97 -3.80
C PRO A 814 13.46 -28.53 -3.50
N ASP A 815 13.12 -27.61 -4.41
CA ASP A 815 13.33 -26.16 -4.26
C ASP A 815 12.87 -25.64 -2.88
N ASN A 816 13.80 -25.06 -2.13
CA ASN A 816 13.49 -24.24 -0.96
C ASN A 816 13.74 -22.78 -1.32
N ALA A 817 12.71 -22.09 -1.78
CA ALA A 817 12.80 -20.69 -2.17
C ALA A 817 13.23 -19.73 -1.04
N ALA A 818 13.13 -20.16 0.23
CA ALA A 818 13.60 -19.39 1.39
C ALA A 818 15.12 -19.56 1.63
N ASP A 819 15.78 -20.51 0.98
CA ASP A 819 17.21 -20.75 1.12
C ASP A 819 18.01 -19.84 0.18
N ALA A 820 18.60 -18.78 0.73
CA ALA A 820 19.53 -17.91 0.00
C ALA A 820 20.82 -18.64 -0.45
N ALA A 821 21.07 -19.85 0.04
CA ALA A 821 22.18 -20.71 -0.33
C ALA A 821 21.91 -21.64 -1.53
N ARG A 822 20.73 -21.55 -2.15
CA ARG A 822 20.42 -22.27 -3.39
C ARG A 822 21.47 -21.99 -4.47
N PHE A 823 21.89 -23.04 -5.16
CA PHE A 823 23.01 -23.07 -6.13
C PHE A 823 24.42 -22.86 -5.57
N ARG A 824 24.62 -22.50 -4.30
CA ARG A 824 25.97 -22.28 -3.74
C ARG A 824 26.80 -23.56 -3.64
N SER A 825 26.18 -24.73 -3.75
CA SER A 825 26.85 -26.04 -3.82
C SER A 825 27.26 -26.45 -5.24
N ILE A 826 26.90 -25.67 -6.27
CA ILE A 826 27.31 -25.97 -7.65
C ILE A 826 28.83 -25.84 -7.77
N ARG A 827 29.46 -26.87 -8.31
CA ARG A 827 30.83 -26.85 -8.79
C ARG A 827 30.82 -27.16 -10.29
N PHE A 828 31.44 -26.31 -11.10
CA PHE A 828 31.47 -26.43 -12.56
C PHE A 828 32.68 -27.26 -12.99
N PRO A 829 32.56 -28.35 -13.74
CA PRO A 829 33.70 -28.88 -14.52
C PRO A 829 33.98 -27.92 -15.69
N PRO A 830 35.22 -27.44 -15.94
CA PRO A 830 36.52 -27.92 -15.44
C PRO A 830 37.08 -27.26 -14.17
N LEU A 831 36.34 -26.38 -13.49
CA LEU A 831 36.74 -25.77 -12.20
C LEU A 831 36.67 -26.73 -10.99
N GLY A 832 36.15 -27.95 -11.19
CA GLY A 832 36.12 -29.00 -10.17
C GLY A 832 37.53 -29.39 -9.70
N GLY A 833 37.73 -29.52 -8.39
CA GLY A 833 38.98 -30.03 -7.83
C GLY A 833 40.12 -29.03 -7.65
N THR A 834 39.92 -27.75 -7.97
CA THR A 834 40.91 -26.68 -7.72
C THR A 834 40.48 -25.78 -6.56
N ASP A 835 41.34 -25.61 -5.57
CA ASP A 835 41.18 -24.69 -4.44
C ASP A 835 41.62 -23.27 -4.87
N TYR A 836 40.66 -22.39 -5.09
CA TYR A 836 40.91 -21.04 -5.60
C TYR A 836 41.17 -20.04 -4.48
N ASN A 837 40.52 -20.21 -3.32
CA ASN A 837 40.70 -19.34 -2.16
C ASN A 837 41.87 -19.75 -1.25
N GLY A 838 42.46 -20.92 -1.47
CA GLY A 838 43.62 -21.44 -0.74
C GLY A 838 43.27 -21.97 0.65
N ASN A 839 42.02 -22.41 0.89
CA ASN A 839 41.54 -22.88 2.20
C ASN A 839 41.66 -24.40 2.41
N GLY A 840 42.16 -25.13 1.41
CA GLY A 840 42.32 -26.58 1.39
C GLY A 840 41.08 -27.37 1.00
N ASN A 841 39.94 -26.74 0.68
CA ASN A 841 38.68 -27.39 0.38
C ASN A 841 38.36 -27.44 -1.12
N VAL A 842 38.83 -28.49 -1.80
CA VAL A 842 38.55 -28.72 -3.23
C VAL A 842 37.17 -29.33 -3.52
N THR A 843 36.29 -29.43 -2.51
CA THR A 843 34.96 -30.07 -2.64
C THR A 843 33.78 -29.14 -2.50
N GLU A 844 33.98 -27.92 -2.01
CA GLU A 844 32.90 -26.96 -1.83
C GLU A 844 32.36 -26.37 -3.14
N GLY A 845 31.20 -25.72 -3.10
CA GLY A 845 30.69 -25.08 -4.32
C GLY A 845 31.45 -23.80 -4.65
N ILE A 846 31.46 -23.42 -5.93
CA ILE A 846 32.25 -22.29 -6.46
C ILE A 846 31.89 -20.93 -5.85
N TYR A 847 30.68 -20.81 -5.29
CA TYR A 847 30.30 -19.65 -4.48
C TYR A 847 31.26 -19.44 -3.30
N ARG A 848 31.63 -20.51 -2.61
CA ARG A 848 32.47 -20.46 -1.40
C ARG A 848 33.94 -20.25 -1.76
N GLU A 849 34.34 -20.67 -2.94
CA GLU A 849 35.64 -20.28 -3.52
C GLU A 849 35.72 -18.76 -3.72
N ILE A 850 34.65 -18.09 -4.18
CA ILE A 850 34.65 -16.64 -4.42
C ILE A 850 34.42 -15.83 -3.12
N TRP A 851 33.39 -16.20 -2.34
CA TRP A 851 32.88 -15.44 -1.18
C TRP A 851 33.13 -16.08 0.20
N GLY A 852 33.59 -17.34 0.28
CA GLY A 852 34.00 -18.03 1.54
C GLY A 852 32.87 -18.50 2.43
N THR A 853 33.21 -19.35 3.41
CA THR A 853 32.36 -19.67 4.59
C THR A 853 33.13 -20.22 5.82
N GLY A 854 34.46 -20.12 5.91
CA GLY A 854 35.27 -20.78 6.95
C GLY A 854 35.29 -20.10 8.32
N VAL A 855 35.88 -20.81 9.29
CA VAL A 855 35.84 -20.54 10.76
C VAL A 855 36.51 -19.21 11.18
N ASN A 856 37.30 -18.57 10.30
CA ASN A 856 38.09 -17.37 10.62
C ASN A 856 37.83 -16.15 9.69
N GLY A 857 36.93 -16.24 8.70
CA GLY A 857 36.55 -15.09 7.83
C GLY A 857 37.59 -14.61 6.80
N THR A 858 38.75 -15.26 6.68
CA THR A 858 39.88 -14.86 5.80
C THR A 858 40.05 -15.73 4.54
N ASP A 859 39.13 -16.67 4.31
CA ASP A 859 39.22 -17.74 3.32
C ASP A 859 38.41 -17.46 2.04
N ASN A 860 38.35 -16.21 1.59
CA ASN A 860 37.70 -15.87 0.32
C ASN A 860 38.35 -14.75 -0.47
N VAL A 861 38.27 -14.87 -1.80
CA VAL A 861 38.97 -13.99 -2.74
C VAL A 861 38.41 -12.56 -2.68
N VAL A 862 37.10 -12.41 -2.47
CA VAL A 862 36.46 -11.09 -2.34
C VAL A 862 37.01 -10.32 -1.15
N ASN A 863 37.04 -10.91 0.05
CA ASN A 863 37.57 -10.27 1.25
C ASN A 863 39.09 -10.01 1.13
N ARG A 864 39.84 -10.94 0.52
CA ARG A 864 41.27 -10.71 0.24
C ARG A 864 41.49 -9.50 -0.68
N LEU A 865 40.64 -9.28 -1.67
CA LEU A 865 40.69 -8.07 -2.49
C LEU A 865 40.36 -6.82 -1.68
N LEU A 866 39.36 -6.85 -0.80
CA LEU A 866 39.06 -5.71 0.08
C LEU A 866 40.26 -5.37 0.97
N ILE A 867 40.88 -6.38 1.60
CA ILE A 867 42.09 -6.21 2.42
C ILE A 867 43.24 -5.63 1.59
N ALA A 868 43.45 -6.12 0.36
CA ALA A 868 44.48 -5.59 -0.52
C ALA A 868 44.22 -4.12 -0.92
N ILE A 869 42.96 -3.76 -1.20
CA ILE A 869 42.53 -2.37 -1.46
C ILE A 869 42.83 -1.48 -0.25
N GLN A 870 42.48 -1.93 0.95
CA GLN A 870 42.69 -1.20 2.20
C GLN A 870 44.18 -1.02 2.53
N ALA A 871 44.96 -2.09 2.40
CA ALA A 871 46.40 -2.06 2.61
C ALA A 871 47.11 -1.15 1.59
N TYR A 872 46.73 -1.24 0.31
CA TYR A 872 47.28 -0.38 -0.73
C TYR A 872 46.98 1.09 -0.47
N ALA A 873 45.73 1.42 -0.10
CA ALA A 873 45.34 2.78 0.25
C ALA A 873 46.12 3.29 1.47
N ALA A 874 46.23 2.50 2.54
CA ALA A 874 46.99 2.88 3.73
C ALA A 874 48.48 3.15 3.43
N ALA A 875 49.08 2.40 2.50
CA ALA A 875 50.49 2.53 2.15
C ALA A 875 50.79 3.64 1.12
N ASN A 876 49.87 3.91 0.19
CA ASN A 876 50.15 4.74 -0.99
C ASN A 876 49.24 5.98 -1.12
N ARG A 877 48.21 6.12 -0.28
CA ARG A 877 47.20 7.19 -0.37
C ARG A 877 47.13 8.05 0.89
N PRO A 878 46.68 9.32 0.77
CA PRO A 878 46.57 10.23 1.91
C PRO A 878 45.38 9.91 2.85
N ALA A 879 44.52 8.96 2.48
CA ALA A 879 43.39 8.53 3.29
C ALA A 879 43.18 7.02 3.18
N GLN A 880 42.81 6.40 4.29
CA GLN A 880 42.37 5.00 4.34
C GLN A 880 40.97 4.88 3.74
N ILE A 881 40.61 3.68 3.29
CA ILE A 881 39.41 3.42 2.50
C ILE A 881 38.55 2.33 3.17
N ALA A 882 37.24 2.51 3.17
CA ALA A 882 36.29 1.48 3.57
C ALA A 882 35.14 1.36 2.56
N TYR A 883 34.48 0.19 2.55
CA TYR A 883 33.40 -0.13 1.62
C TYR A 883 32.09 -0.41 2.35
N ASP A 884 31.00 0.13 1.84
CA ASP A 884 29.63 -0.21 2.23
C ASP A 884 28.80 -0.58 0.98
N PRO A 885 28.27 -1.82 0.87
CA PRO A 885 27.43 -2.20 -0.26
C PRO A 885 26.07 -1.49 -0.30
N ALA A 886 25.57 -0.96 0.82
CA ALA A 886 24.23 -0.38 0.93
C ALA A 886 24.20 1.14 0.75
N THR A 887 25.29 1.86 1.06
CA THR A 887 25.29 3.33 1.07
C THR A 887 26.07 3.91 -0.09
N TYR A 888 25.45 4.73 -0.93
CA TYR A 888 26.13 5.48 -1.99
C TYR A 888 27.07 6.55 -1.38
N PRO A 889 28.32 6.73 -1.88
CA PRO A 889 28.90 6.16 -3.11
C PRO A 889 29.76 4.90 -2.92
N TYR A 890 29.42 4.09 -1.92
CA TYR A 890 29.99 2.78 -1.55
C TYR A 890 31.42 2.82 -1.00
N TRP A 891 32.27 3.71 -1.48
CA TRP A 891 33.63 3.88 -0.97
C TRP A 891 33.74 5.17 -0.17
N PHE A 892 34.21 5.06 1.08
CA PHE A 892 34.34 6.16 2.02
C PHE A 892 35.77 6.25 2.56
N LYS A 893 36.14 7.43 3.06
CA LYS A 893 37.35 7.58 3.85
C LYS A 893 37.11 6.95 5.21
N ASP A 894 37.97 6.00 5.56
CA ASP A 894 38.02 5.37 6.87
C ASP A 894 38.82 6.30 7.80
N ASN A 895 38.12 7.10 8.58
CA ASN A 895 38.74 8.17 9.38
C ASN A 895 39.30 7.64 10.69
N ASN A 896 38.81 6.50 11.19
CA ASN A 896 39.27 5.88 12.42
C ASN A 896 40.20 4.67 12.18
N GLY A 897 40.32 4.22 10.93
CA GLY A 897 41.22 3.16 10.49
C GLY A 897 40.78 1.76 10.92
N ASN A 898 39.48 1.54 11.11
CA ASN A 898 38.94 0.26 11.57
C ASN A 898 38.59 -0.71 10.43
N GLY A 899 38.75 -0.29 9.17
CA GLY A 899 38.47 -1.07 7.97
C GLY A 899 36.99 -1.22 7.63
N ASN A 900 36.09 -0.55 8.34
CA ASN A 900 34.65 -0.59 8.14
C ASN A 900 34.11 0.83 7.90
N VAL A 901 32.89 0.94 7.37
CA VAL A 901 32.21 2.24 7.24
C VAL A 901 31.32 2.42 8.46
N ASP A 902 31.67 3.36 9.33
CA ASP A 902 30.81 3.71 10.47
C ASP A 902 29.66 4.65 10.09
N ALA A 903 28.64 4.73 10.93
CA ALA A 903 27.46 5.56 10.68
C ALA A 903 27.77 7.05 10.46
N ASN A 904 28.82 7.57 11.08
CA ASN A 904 29.32 8.94 10.90
C ASN A 904 30.18 9.11 9.64
N GLU A 905 30.64 8.03 9.03
CA GLU A 905 31.47 8.01 7.82
C GLU A 905 30.65 7.77 6.55
N ALA A 906 29.49 7.12 6.68
CA ALA A 906 28.51 6.81 5.64
C ALA A 906 27.76 8.05 5.11
N VAL A 907 28.48 9.13 4.82
CA VAL A 907 27.94 10.41 4.32
C VAL A 907 28.64 10.81 3.02
N PHE A 908 27.90 11.33 2.05
CA PHE A 908 28.43 11.64 0.71
C PHE A 908 29.64 12.60 0.72
N ALA A 909 29.70 13.52 1.69
CA ALA A 909 30.84 14.42 1.86
C ALA A 909 32.14 13.67 2.20
N ASN A 910 32.06 12.52 2.86
CA ASN A 910 33.17 11.65 3.25
C ASN A 910 33.51 10.58 2.19
N ARG A 911 32.95 10.69 0.98
CA ARG A 911 33.28 9.78 -0.13
C ARG A 911 34.79 9.67 -0.35
N TYR A 912 35.24 8.47 -0.71
CA TYR A 912 36.62 8.28 -1.12
C TYR A 912 36.84 8.89 -2.51
N ASN A 913 37.80 9.82 -2.61
CA ASN A 913 38.02 10.62 -3.81
C ASN A 913 39.51 10.84 -4.14
N VAL A 914 40.38 9.98 -3.60
CA VAL A 914 41.84 10.05 -3.78
C VAL A 914 42.36 8.78 -4.48
N PHE A 915 41.56 8.23 -5.40
CA PHE A 915 41.93 7.06 -6.20
C PHE A 915 43.09 7.36 -7.16
N ASP A 916 43.97 6.39 -7.39
CA ASP A 916 44.86 6.36 -8.58
C ASP A 916 44.30 5.34 -9.55
N ALA A 917 44.96 5.24 -10.70
CA ALA A 917 44.70 4.20 -11.68
C ALA A 917 44.63 2.80 -11.07
N LYS A 918 45.60 2.41 -10.20
CA LYS A 918 45.64 1.06 -9.61
C LYS A 918 44.44 0.80 -8.69
N LEU A 919 44.21 1.69 -7.73
CA LEU A 919 43.14 1.56 -6.76
C LEU A 919 41.76 1.65 -7.43
N LEU A 920 41.59 2.51 -8.45
CA LEU A 920 40.33 2.62 -9.19
C LEU A 920 39.98 1.32 -9.92
N ARG A 921 40.95 0.68 -10.58
CA ARG A 921 40.75 -0.60 -11.29
C ARG A 921 40.30 -1.71 -10.34
N ALA A 922 40.98 -1.83 -9.21
CA ALA A 922 40.66 -2.82 -8.19
C ALA A 922 39.31 -2.55 -7.52
N ALA A 923 39.03 -1.29 -7.15
CA ALA A 923 37.74 -0.89 -6.57
C ALA A 923 36.58 -1.10 -7.54
N TYR A 924 36.79 -0.84 -8.84
CA TYR A 924 35.81 -1.13 -9.89
C TYR A 924 35.49 -2.63 -9.96
N ASN A 925 36.51 -3.50 -10.05
CA ASN A 925 36.30 -4.95 -10.08
C ASN A 925 35.65 -5.48 -8.79
N TYR A 926 36.03 -4.94 -7.64
CA TYR A 926 35.35 -5.27 -6.38
C TYR A 926 33.86 -4.94 -6.47
N GLN A 927 33.49 -3.75 -6.96
CA GLN A 927 32.09 -3.38 -7.18
C GLN A 927 31.38 -4.27 -8.18
N VAL A 928 32.03 -4.66 -9.29
CA VAL A 928 31.45 -5.58 -10.28
C VAL A 928 30.98 -6.87 -9.61
N VAL A 929 31.83 -7.45 -8.77
CA VAL A 929 31.51 -8.69 -8.04
C VAL A 929 30.43 -8.45 -6.97
N GLN A 930 30.50 -7.33 -6.24
CA GLN A 930 29.48 -6.99 -5.24
C GLN A 930 28.11 -6.70 -5.84
N LYS A 931 28.05 -6.14 -7.06
CA LYS A 931 26.81 -5.78 -7.75
C LYS A 931 26.33 -6.86 -8.71
N GLU A 932 27.04 -7.99 -8.81
CA GLU A 932 26.58 -9.20 -9.49
C GLU A 932 26.74 -10.43 -8.56
N PRO A 933 25.88 -10.56 -7.53
CA PRO A 933 26.02 -11.60 -6.49
C PRO A 933 25.84 -13.02 -7.01
N CYS A 934 25.32 -13.19 -8.24
CA CYS A 934 25.16 -14.47 -8.92
C CYS A 934 26.27 -14.75 -9.94
N GLY A 935 27.37 -13.98 -9.92
CA GLY A 935 28.52 -14.19 -10.80
C GLY A 935 29.12 -15.60 -10.71
N TYR A 936 28.96 -16.29 -9.57
CA TYR A 936 29.34 -17.69 -9.39
C TYR A 936 28.60 -18.67 -10.31
N VAL A 937 27.41 -18.29 -10.80
CA VAL A 937 26.64 -19.05 -11.79
C VAL A 937 26.85 -18.47 -13.18
N HIS A 938 26.78 -17.14 -13.33
CA HIS A 938 26.78 -16.49 -14.63
C HIS A 938 28.12 -16.55 -15.37
N ASN A 939 29.25 -16.43 -14.66
CA ASN A 939 30.60 -16.64 -15.23
C ASN A 939 31.67 -16.71 -14.11
N PRO A 940 31.75 -17.82 -13.35
CA PRO A 940 32.63 -17.90 -12.18
C PRO A 940 34.12 -17.73 -12.53
N ARG A 941 34.52 -18.16 -13.72
CA ARG A 941 35.91 -18.02 -14.20
C ARG A 941 36.29 -16.56 -14.36
N TYR A 942 35.45 -15.81 -15.06
CA TYR A 942 35.67 -14.40 -15.29
C TYR A 942 35.75 -13.63 -13.97
N VAL A 943 34.81 -13.88 -13.04
CA VAL A 943 34.80 -13.27 -11.71
C VAL A 943 36.10 -13.54 -10.94
N LEU A 944 36.52 -14.79 -10.86
CA LEU A 944 37.77 -15.17 -10.19
C LEU A 944 39.01 -14.54 -10.84
N GLN A 945 39.05 -14.45 -12.17
CA GLN A 945 40.14 -13.80 -12.91
C GLN A 945 40.22 -12.30 -12.60
N LEU A 946 39.09 -11.59 -12.57
CA LEU A 946 39.03 -10.17 -12.19
C LEU A 946 39.53 -9.93 -10.77
N LEU A 947 39.08 -10.76 -9.81
CA LEU A 947 39.48 -10.65 -8.41
C LEU A 947 40.98 -10.92 -8.24
N TYR A 948 41.46 -12.04 -8.79
CA TYR A 948 42.86 -12.44 -8.71
C TYR A 948 43.80 -11.40 -9.30
N ASP A 949 43.51 -10.93 -10.51
CA ASP A 949 44.38 -9.97 -11.19
C ASP A 949 44.36 -8.60 -10.51
N SER A 950 43.26 -8.23 -9.85
CA SER A 950 43.19 -7.01 -9.02
C SER A 950 44.03 -7.12 -7.75
N ILE A 951 44.00 -8.28 -7.08
CA ILE A 951 44.87 -8.54 -5.93
C ILE A 951 46.33 -8.47 -6.36
N ARG A 952 46.69 -9.11 -7.48
CA ARG A 952 48.07 -9.12 -8.00
C ARG A 952 48.58 -7.72 -8.36
N ASP A 953 47.74 -6.82 -8.89
CA ASP A 953 48.16 -5.45 -9.23
C ASP A 953 48.42 -4.58 -7.99
N LEU A 954 47.63 -4.77 -6.93
CA LEU A 954 47.76 -4.05 -5.65
C LEU A 954 48.88 -4.61 -4.77
N ASP A 955 48.97 -5.94 -4.68
CA ASP A 955 49.93 -6.67 -3.85
C ASP A 955 50.51 -7.87 -4.62
N PRO A 956 51.63 -7.66 -5.36
CA PRO A 956 52.31 -8.72 -6.09
C PRO A 956 52.85 -9.85 -5.19
N ALA A 957 53.09 -9.58 -3.90
CA ALA A 957 53.62 -10.57 -2.96
C ALA A 957 52.53 -11.53 -2.44
N ALA A 958 51.29 -11.04 -2.29
CA ALA A 958 50.13 -11.87 -1.94
C ALA A 958 49.82 -12.99 -2.95
N ALA A 959 50.30 -12.86 -4.20
CA ALA A 959 50.17 -13.89 -5.24
C ALA A 959 51.23 -15.01 -5.16
N GLY A 960 52.23 -14.92 -4.27
CA GLY A 960 53.41 -15.82 -4.23
C GLY A 960 53.64 -16.64 -2.95
N THR A 961 52.78 -16.54 -1.93
CA THR A 961 52.91 -17.24 -0.62
C THR A 961 52.16 -18.59 -0.51
N PRO A 962 52.54 -19.50 0.42
CA PRO A 962 52.07 -20.90 0.47
C PRO A 962 50.57 -21.16 0.75
N THR A 963 49.75 -20.14 1.01
CA THR A 963 48.27 -20.16 1.12
C THR A 963 47.61 -19.60 -0.17
N LEU A 964 48.22 -19.95 -1.30
CA LEU A 964 48.12 -19.29 -2.61
C LEU A 964 46.68 -19.24 -3.15
N LEU A 965 46.26 -18.07 -3.61
CA LEU A 965 45.12 -17.98 -4.52
C LEU A 965 45.47 -18.66 -5.84
N THR A 966 44.55 -19.42 -6.41
CA THR A 966 44.73 -19.99 -7.76
C THR A 966 44.02 -19.10 -8.78
N ARG A 967 44.68 -18.76 -9.88
CA ARG A 967 44.02 -18.09 -11.02
C ARG A 967 43.42 -19.15 -11.95
N PRO A 968 42.11 -19.11 -12.28
CA PRO A 968 41.49 -20.06 -13.21
C PRO A 968 41.86 -19.85 -14.68
#